data_AF-A0A7E5X441-F1
#
_entry.id   AF-A0A7E5X441-F1
#
_cell.length_a   1.000
_cell.length_b   1.000
_cell.length_c   1.000
_cell.angle_alpha   90.00
_cell.angle_beta   90.00
_cell.angle_gamma   90.00
#
_symmetry.space_group_name_H-M   'P 1'
#
loop_
_entity.id
_entity.type
_entity.pdbx_description
1 polymer ?
#
loop_
_entity_poly.entity_id
_entity_poly.type
_entity_poly.pdbx_seq_one_letter_code
_entity_poly.pdbx_strand_id
1 'polypeptide(L)'
;MDYDLARIDYTVCGITYPDTLKIMSPLGPKVDQKFAIGDKNGVLQCLSIKDEEPVVQFKTLPGKPITSVQLATTAGQQADKIFTASGNEVKGYTRKGKVFLCIETALTETITSMCIIGNDLILCSGRTVTFYRDLREYNSYVCEDRVLDIAAFAVPNSTRIRLLVLVANKGAVLLENGKLIARTVISSGPSRLSVPPSTHVTDIVAFYGASDGSIGLIAYEELTLSSKCLVDGRGLGSVVCLGWYYNNGNFHLSVGRHDGSIQLYLIDMDNFGEKPRLKYTYFCGEPVTSVAGGCVSTEESELLVATFSGRIFALRASHLVSGVKVPQDILAARRAKLEGEVARLEKQTANEREKYQQNTRSLHAGLSTPPLLDVQHELLGAGSDGWQEVRMTSAVPLDMLFIYCNQKLQMQTDTAAVLTICSSMETGSDILASVRCQAGTRRVWIKIRYTSDTFINSRLEGKRVLIYVLPAGAPRVARLLSLKLPALPYYSKHESEKDLGSYERTLSQLQVSGNYSVAEMTSWLTEALPGELPRPASEITFVRIHSLLETILICEYQRGNATFKSDNVSTIAVLRNIVSNCSVEKNISVEITFDIPEDCCVQSFKNIENKFKVEYQKNKDLILKNAISMLDLDSSMNEEGPLLCQEYARVWDSKDNIIKNQFNDLVEMVLQWYLDWRTLSLHNDNYGNESTKLQAALKDCRLDNVLKILSSKNS
;
A
#
# COMPACT_ATOMS: atom_id res chain seq x y z
N MET A 1 -7.25 29.96 -12.10
CA MET A 1 -6.23 30.40 -11.15
C MET A 1 -5.55 29.16 -10.61
N ASP A 2 -4.26 29.05 -10.87
CA ASP A 2 -3.40 28.05 -10.26
C ASP A 2 -3.08 28.51 -8.84
N TYR A 3 -3.04 27.60 -7.88
CA TYR A 3 -2.70 27.95 -6.51
C TYR A 3 -1.18 28.11 -6.40
N ASP A 4 -0.75 29.21 -5.80
CA ASP A 4 0.61 29.40 -5.31
C ASP A 4 0.55 29.33 -3.77
N LEU A 5 0.90 28.15 -3.23
CA LEU A 5 0.94 27.91 -1.78
C LEU A 5 2.39 27.72 -1.32
N ALA A 6 2.75 28.41 -0.25
CA ALA A 6 4.03 28.32 0.44
C ALA A 6 3.90 27.48 1.72
N ARG A 7 4.96 26.73 2.03
CA ARG A 7 5.05 25.90 3.24
C ARG A 7 5.49 26.72 4.45
N ILE A 8 4.78 26.52 5.57
CA ILE A 8 5.12 27.07 6.89
C ILE A 8 5.15 25.94 7.91
N ASP A 9 6.31 25.66 8.49
CA ASP A 9 6.46 24.61 9.51
C ASP A 9 6.07 25.12 10.91
N TYR A 10 5.13 24.43 11.55
CA TYR A 10 4.65 24.77 12.89
C TYR A 10 5.36 24.00 13.99
N THR A 11 5.28 22.67 13.97
CA THR A 11 5.81 21.85 15.05
C THR A 11 6.10 20.42 14.62
N VAL A 12 6.72 19.65 15.50
CA VAL A 12 6.98 18.22 15.31
C VAL A 12 6.46 17.47 16.53
N CYS A 13 5.60 16.49 16.30
CA CYS A 13 5.07 15.57 17.31
C CYS A 13 5.66 14.16 17.12
N GLY A 14 5.13 13.16 17.85
CA GLY A 14 5.50 11.76 17.63
C GLY A 14 5.01 11.23 16.28
N ILE A 15 5.37 9.99 15.97
CA ILE A 15 4.89 9.30 14.75
C ILE A 15 3.37 9.29 14.75
N THR A 16 2.74 9.52 13.60
CA THR A 16 1.28 9.62 13.49
C THR A 16 0.68 8.44 12.72
N TYR A 17 -0.56 8.07 13.07
CA TYR A 17 -1.39 7.21 12.23
C TYR A 17 -2.16 8.06 11.22
N PRO A 18 -2.72 7.46 10.15
CA PRO A 18 -3.48 8.25 9.20
C PRO A 18 -4.80 8.74 9.79
N ASP A 19 -5.17 9.97 9.44
CA ASP A 19 -6.35 10.72 9.88
C ASP A 19 -6.45 10.97 11.40
N THR A 20 -5.31 11.23 12.07
CA THR A 20 -5.26 11.57 13.51
C THR A 20 -5.11 13.07 13.81
N LEU A 21 -5.12 13.94 12.80
CA LEU A 21 -5.17 15.39 12.96
C LEU A 21 -6.56 15.91 12.61
N LYS A 22 -7.16 16.71 13.50
CA LYS A 22 -8.46 17.38 13.26
C LYS A 22 -8.42 18.85 13.67
N ILE A 23 -9.03 19.71 12.85
CA ILE A 23 -9.19 21.14 13.12
C ILE A 23 -10.54 21.36 13.80
N MET A 24 -10.53 22.05 14.94
CA MET A 24 -11.73 22.38 15.71
C MET A 24 -12.48 23.54 15.06
N SER A 25 -13.80 23.55 15.23
CA SER A 25 -14.63 24.66 14.80
C SER A 25 -14.24 25.96 15.55
N PRO A 26 -14.32 27.11 14.85
CA PRO A 26 -14.02 28.39 15.45
C PRO A 26 -15.07 28.74 16.51
N LEU A 27 -14.66 29.41 17.61
CA LEU A 27 -15.57 29.89 18.67
C LEU A 27 -16.29 31.20 18.31
N GLY A 28 -16.13 31.66 17.07
CA GLY A 28 -16.64 32.93 16.59
C GLY A 28 -16.00 33.33 15.25
N PRO A 29 -16.50 34.39 14.60
CA PRO A 29 -16.12 34.75 13.22
C PRO A 29 -14.68 35.29 13.05
N LYS A 30 -13.89 35.43 14.12
CA LYS A 30 -12.54 36.05 14.12
C LYS A 30 -11.52 35.35 15.03
N VAL A 31 -11.68 34.05 15.30
CA VAL A 31 -10.77 33.33 16.22
C VAL A 31 -10.06 32.22 15.48
N ASP A 32 -8.73 32.30 15.48
CA ASP A 32 -7.82 31.24 15.04
C ASP A 32 -8.27 29.88 15.56
N GLN A 33 -8.42 28.93 14.64
CA GLN A 33 -8.85 27.59 14.96
C GLN A 33 -7.76 26.86 15.74
N LYS A 34 -8.19 26.00 16.66
CA LYS A 34 -7.30 25.07 17.35
C LYS A 34 -7.30 23.77 16.59
N PHE A 35 -6.21 23.03 16.64
CA PHE A 35 -6.17 21.67 16.11
C PHE A 35 -5.72 20.68 17.19
N ALA A 36 -6.15 19.44 17.03
CA ALA A 36 -5.74 18.32 17.87
C ALA A 36 -5.02 17.27 17.04
N ILE A 37 -3.99 16.67 17.61
CA ILE A 37 -3.24 15.58 16.99
C ILE A 37 -2.91 14.49 18.00
N GLY A 38 -3.13 13.24 17.59
CA GLY A 38 -2.74 12.05 18.34
C GLY A 38 -1.55 11.33 17.70
N ASP A 39 -0.59 10.91 18.53
CA ASP A 39 0.60 10.17 18.12
C ASP A 39 0.63 8.70 18.59
N LYS A 40 1.59 7.94 18.06
CA LYS A 40 1.83 6.53 18.39
C LYS A 40 2.35 6.32 19.81
N ASN A 41 2.84 7.36 20.49
CA ASN A 41 3.24 7.28 21.89
C ASN A 41 2.05 7.45 22.84
N GLY A 42 0.84 7.54 22.28
CA GLY A 42 -0.39 7.71 23.04
C GLY A 42 -0.63 9.13 23.53
N VAL A 43 0.06 10.11 22.94
CA VAL A 43 -0.03 11.51 23.38
C VAL A 43 -0.96 12.28 22.44
N LEU A 44 -2.08 12.74 23.01
CA LEU A 44 -2.94 13.77 22.41
C LEU A 44 -2.40 15.16 22.76
N GLN A 45 -2.22 16.00 21.74
CA GLN A 45 -1.82 17.40 21.85
C GLN A 45 -2.88 18.30 21.21
N CYS A 46 -3.30 19.35 21.90
CA CYS A 46 -4.12 20.42 21.30
C CYS A 46 -3.29 21.70 21.20
N LEU A 47 -3.21 22.27 20.00
CA LEU A 47 -2.34 23.38 19.68
C LEU A 47 -3.10 24.59 19.13
N SER A 48 -2.65 25.73 19.63
CA SER A 48 -2.69 27.10 19.13
C SER A 48 -1.68 27.39 18.03
N ILE A 49 -1.95 28.19 17.00
CA ILE A 49 -0.87 29.01 16.43
C ILE A 49 -1.12 30.45 16.84
N LYS A 50 -0.08 31.14 17.30
CA LYS A 50 -0.10 32.58 17.59
C LYS A 50 1.25 33.14 17.16
N ASP A 51 1.24 34.22 16.37
CA ASP A 51 2.46 34.84 15.86
C ASP A 51 3.41 33.85 15.17
N GLU A 52 2.86 32.90 14.40
CA GLU A 52 3.58 31.80 13.72
C GLU A 52 4.33 30.82 14.67
N GLU A 53 4.11 30.90 15.99
CA GLU A 53 4.61 29.94 16.97
C GLU A 53 3.48 29.02 17.48
N PRO A 54 3.76 27.71 17.65
CA PRO A 54 2.80 26.78 18.22
C PRO A 54 2.65 26.98 19.74
N VAL A 55 1.42 27.20 20.19
CA VAL A 55 1.07 27.32 21.61
C VAL A 55 0.30 26.08 22.07
N VAL A 56 0.95 25.22 22.85
CA VAL A 56 0.33 24.02 23.41
C VAL A 56 -0.74 24.42 24.43
N GLN A 57 -1.99 24.06 24.15
CA GLN A 57 -3.14 24.34 25.03
C GLN A 57 -3.26 23.29 26.12
N PHE A 58 -3.11 22.01 25.74
CA PHE A 58 -2.91 20.91 26.66
C PHE A 58 -2.18 19.78 25.95
N LYS A 59 -1.55 18.92 26.76
CA LYS A 59 -0.86 17.71 26.32
C LYS A 59 -1.14 16.62 27.34
N THR A 60 -1.53 15.45 26.86
CA THR A 60 -1.81 14.28 27.71
C THR A 60 -0.52 13.52 28.03
N LEU A 61 -0.61 12.60 28.99
CA LEU A 61 0.50 11.70 29.32
C LEU A 61 0.62 10.59 28.26
N PRO A 62 1.84 10.06 28.02
CA PRO A 62 2.04 8.92 27.12
C PRO A 62 1.19 7.70 27.52
N GLY A 63 0.81 6.90 26.52
CA GLY A 63 -0.06 5.74 26.70
C GLY A 63 -0.07 4.80 25.49
N LYS A 64 -1.15 4.04 25.33
CA LYS A 64 -1.37 3.18 24.14
C LYS A 64 -1.42 4.06 22.88
N PRO A 65 -0.94 3.59 21.71
CA PRO A 65 -0.94 4.37 20.47
C PRO A 65 -2.35 4.89 20.10
N ILE A 66 -2.46 6.16 19.72
CA ILE A 66 -3.73 6.75 19.28
C ILE A 66 -3.95 6.45 17.80
N THR A 67 -4.94 5.61 17.49
CA THR A 67 -5.22 5.13 16.13
C THR A 67 -6.23 5.99 15.37
N SER A 68 -7.10 6.70 16.08
CA SER A 68 -8.10 7.60 15.48
C SER A 68 -8.39 8.78 16.38
N VAL A 69 -8.64 9.95 15.77
CA VAL A 69 -9.08 11.18 16.43
C VAL A 69 -10.30 11.72 15.69
N GLN A 70 -11.39 11.98 16.41
CA GLN A 70 -12.61 12.54 15.85
C GLN A 70 -13.11 13.69 16.71
N LEU A 71 -13.80 14.62 16.07
CA LEU A 71 -14.48 15.73 16.73
C LEU A 71 -15.97 15.47 16.69
N ALA A 72 -16.66 15.78 17.79
CA ALA A 72 -18.11 15.77 17.85
C ALA A 72 -18.64 17.15 18.17
N THR A 73 -19.58 17.63 17.37
CA THR A 73 -20.35 18.84 17.64
C THR A 73 -21.67 18.43 18.30
N THR A 74 -21.92 18.89 19.52
CA THR A 74 -23.21 18.63 20.20
C THR A 74 -24.23 19.63 19.67
N ALA A 75 -25.40 19.16 19.20
CA ALA A 75 -26.46 20.02 18.70
C ALA A 75 -26.79 21.13 19.72
N GLY A 76 -26.63 22.39 19.31
CA GLY A 76 -26.97 23.57 20.11
C GLY A 76 -25.83 24.21 20.94
N GLN A 77 -24.63 23.61 21.02
CA GLN A 77 -23.46 24.25 21.64
C GLN A 77 -22.19 24.08 20.80
N GLN A 78 -21.49 25.18 20.55
CA GLN A 78 -20.16 25.26 19.92
C GLN A 78 -19.05 24.69 20.83
N ALA A 79 -19.25 23.49 21.38
CA ALA A 79 -18.30 22.80 22.22
C ALA A 79 -17.81 21.54 21.48
N ASP A 80 -16.73 21.70 20.72
CA ASP A 80 -16.05 20.55 20.11
C ASP A 80 -15.49 19.65 21.21
N LYS A 81 -16.04 18.44 21.28
CA LYS A 81 -15.50 17.36 22.10
C LYS A 81 -14.54 16.56 21.24
N ILE A 82 -13.37 16.26 21.80
CA ILE A 82 -12.32 15.49 21.12
C ILE A 82 -12.43 14.07 21.60
N PHE A 83 -12.51 13.12 20.68
CA PHE A 83 -12.51 11.70 20.99
C PHE A 83 -11.25 11.07 20.42
N THR A 84 -10.63 10.19 21.19
CA THR A 84 -9.45 9.43 20.79
C THR A 84 -9.68 7.96 21.02
N ALA A 85 -9.37 7.14 20.01
CA ALA A 85 -9.29 5.69 20.16
C ALA A 85 -7.85 5.26 20.40
N SER A 86 -7.62 4.40 21.40
CA SER A 86 -6.31 3.86 21.73
C SER A 86 -6.43 2.41 22.21
N GLY A 87 -5.93 1.45 21.43
CA GLY A 87 -6.19 0.03 21.70
C GLY A 87 -7.68 -0.28 21.61
N ASN A 88 -8.23 -0.86 22.67
CA ASN A 88 -9.65 -1.20 22.83
C ASN A 88 -10.46 -0.13 23.60
N GLU A 89 -9.87 1.03 23.88
CA GLU A 89 -10.47 2.11 24.67
C GLU A 89 -10.76 3.36 23.84
N VAL A 90 -11.82 4.09 24.20
CA VAL A 90 -12.18 5.40 23.66
C VAL A 90 -12.21 6.41 24.81
N LYS A 91 -11.47 7.50 24.66
CA LYS A 91 -11.42 8.61 25.64
C LYS A 91 -11.97 9.89 25.02
N GLY A 92 -12.85 10.57 25.75
CA GLY A 92 -13.42 11.87 25.38
C GLY A 92 -12.80 12.99 26.21
N TYR A 93 -12.27 13.99 25.52
CA TYR A 93 -11.67 15.19 26.09
C TYR A 93 -12.47 16.43 25.71
N THR A 94 -12.62 17.33 26.66
CA THR A 94 -13.08 18.70 26.38
C THR A 94 -11.99 19.47 25.63
N ARG A 95 -12.35 20.59 24.99
CA ARG A 95 -11.38 21.52 24.38
C ARG A 95 -10.26 22.00 25.32
N LYS A 96 -10.46 21.92 26.65
CA LYS A 96 -9.47 22.26 27.68
C LYS A 96 -8.62 21.06 28.14
N GLY A 97 -8.85 19.86 27.60
CA GLY A 97 -8.12 18.65 27.96
C GLY A 97 -8.68 17.88 29.16
N LYS A 98 -9.79 18.31 29.76
CA LYS A 98 -10.46 17.53 30.81
C LYS A 98 -11.12 16.29 30.21
N VAL A 99 -10.80 15.11 30.73
CA VAL A 99 -11.48 13.86 30.38
C VAL A 99 -12.91 13.90 30.93
N PHE A 100 -13.90 13.65 30.07
CA PHE A 100 -15.31 13.56 30.47
C PHE A 100 -15.93 12.19 30.16
N LEU A 101 -15.23 11.36 29.36
CA LEU A 101 -15.70 10.05 28.94
C LEU A 101 -14.52 9.08 28.83
N CYS A 102 -14.72 7.85 29.29
CA CYS A 102 -13.85 6.72 29.00
C CYS A 102 -14.73 5.49 28.81
N ILE A 103 -14.59 4.82 27.66
CA ILE A 103 -15.27 3.56 27.36
C ILE A 103 -14.19 2.56 27.02
N GLU A 104 -14.28 1.37 27.61
CA GLU A 104 -13.50 0.22 27.18
C GLU A 104 -14.44 -0.77 26.48
N THR A 105 -14.09 -1.18 25.27
CA THR A 105 -14.87 -2.14 24.50
C THR A 105 -14.59 -3.56 24.97
N ALA A 106 -15.56 -4.45 24.82
CA ALA A 106 -15.38 -5.87 25.14
C ALA A 106 -14.46 -6.60 24.13
N LEU A 107 -14.16 -5.99 22.98
CA LEU A 107 -13.29 -6.55 21.96
C LEU A 107 -11.82 -6.40 22.37
N THR A 108 -11.03 -7.44 22.14
CA THR A 108 -9.58 -7.41 22.36
C THR A 108 -8.81 -6.78 21.20
N GLU A 109 -9.45 -6.66 20.02
CA GLU A 109 -8.84 -6.05 18.84
C GLU A 109 -8.76 -4.52 18.98
N THR A 110 -7.69 -3.94 18.43
CA THR A 110 -7.51 -2.48 18.42
C THR A 110 -8.54 -1.82 17.50
N ILE A 111 -9.12 -0.70 17.98
CA ILE A 111 -9.99 0.17 17.20
C ILE A 111 -9.17 0.84 16.10
N THR A 112 -9.54 0.63 14.83
CA THR A 112 -8.81 1.15 13.66
C THR A 112 -9.41 2.45 13.12
N SER A 113 -10.73 2.61 13.22
CA SER A 113 -11.45 3.82 12.83
C SER A 113 -12.68 4.01 13.73
N MET A 114 -13.13 5.26 13.85
CA MET A 114 -14.34 5.59 14.60
C MET A 114 -15.09 6.75 13.92
N CYS A 115 -16.40 6.78 14.12
CA CYS A 115 -17.27 7.87 13.69
C CYS A 115 -18.23 8.24 14.83
N ILE A 116 -18.59 9.52 14.90
CA ILE A 116 -19.44 10.05 15.97
C ILE A 116 -20.56 10.86 15.32
N ILE A 117 -21.80 10.52 15.63
CA ILE A 117 -22.98 11.26 15.19
C ILE A 117 -23.82 11.61 16.41
N GLY A 118 -23.88 12.90 16.73
CA GLY A 118 -24.57 13.36 17.93
C GLY A 118 -23.96 12.74 19.19
N ASN A 119 -24.71 11.87 19.85
CA ASN A 119 -24.27 11.10 21.03
C ASN A 119 -23.94 9.63 20.71
N ASP A 120 -24.22 9.17 19.48
CA ASP A 120 -23.96 7.81 19.06
C ASP A 120 -22.50 7.64 18.64
N LEU A 121 -21.89 6.54 19.08
CA LEU A 121 -20.49 6.22 18.84
C LEU A 121 -20.40 4.94 18.01
N ILE A 122 -19.74 5.03 16.86
CA ILE A 122 -19.53 3.89 15.96
C ILE A 122 -18.05 3.55 15.95
N LEU A 123 -17.72 2.31 16.32
CA LEU A 123 -16.35 1.82 16.48
C LEU A 123 -16.07 0.69 15.50
N CYS A 124 -14.94 0.78 14.81
CA CYS A 124 -14.45 -0.25 13.91
C CYS A 124 -13.22 -0.90 14.53
N SER A 125 -13.28 -2.20 14.81
CA SER A 125 -12.17 -2.97 15.38
C SER A 125 -11.99 -4.25 14.56
N GLY A 126 -10.85 -4.37 13.88
CA GLY A 126 -10.58 -5.46 12.96
C GLY A 126 -11.67 -5.62 11.90
N ARG A 127 -12.52 -6.65 12.01
CA ARG A 127 -13.65 -6.91 11.07
C ARG A 127 -15.01 -6.46 11.60
N THR A 128 -15.08 -6.03 12.85
CA THR A 128 -16.35 -5.75 13.51
C THR A 128 -16.62 -4.26 13.51
N VAL A 129 -17.84 -3.89 13.12
CA VAL A 129 -18.41 -2.56 13.28
C VAL A 129 -19.41 -2.62 14.43
N THR A 130 -19.17 -1.86 15.48
CA THR A 130 -20.00 -1.85 16.69
C THR A 130 -20.63 -0.47 16.88
N PHE A 131 -21.95 -0.43 17.04
CA PHE A 131 -22.73 0.78 17.25
C PHE A 131 -23.10 0.90 18.73
N TYR A 132 -22.65 1.97 19.37
CA TYR A 132 -22.96 2.32 20.75
C TYR A 132 -23.93 3.49 20.80
N ARG A 133 -24.98 3.34 21.61
CA ARG A 133 -25.93 4.41 21.96
C ARG A 133 -26.01 4.49 23.48
N ASP A 134 -25.86 5.71 24.01
CA ASP A 134 -25.80 5.95 25.46
C ASP A 134 -24.78 5.04 26.19
N LEU A 135 -23.62 4.84 25.55
CA LEU A 135 -22.52 4.00 26.05
C LEU A 135 -22.83 2.50 26.15
N ARG A 136 -23.95 2.05 25.59
CA ARG A 136 -24.32 0.63 25.50
C ARG A 136 -24.22 0.16 24.07
N GLU A 137 -23.68 -1.03 23.89
CA GLU A 137 -23.70 -1.69 22.59
C GLU A 137 -25.15 -1.93 22.17
N TYR A 138 -25.52 -1.38 21.01
CA TYR A 138 -26.85 -1.52 20.43
C TYR A 138 -26.82 -2.65 19.40
N ASN A 139 -25.95 -2.55 18.39
CA ASN A 139 -25.82 -3.52 17.30
C ASN A 139 -24.35 -3.69 16.90
N SER A 140 -24.00 -4.89 16.46
CA SER A 140 -22.69 -5.21 15.87
C SER A 140 -22.85 -5.90 14.52
N TYR A 141 -21.92 -5.66 13.59
CA TYR A 141 -21.84 -6.37 12.33
C TYR A 141 -20.41 -6.84 12.07
N VAL A 142 -20.24 -8.06 11.56
CA VAL A 142 -18.94 -8.63 11.21
C VAL A 142 -18.79 -8.62 9.69
N CYS A 143 -17.83 -7.84 9.20
CA CYS A 143 -17.48 -7.77 7.78
C CYS A 143 -16.74 -9.04 7.31
N GLU A 144 -16.76 -9.27 6.00
CA GLU A 144 -16.02 -10.37 5.34
C GLU A 144 -14.51 -10.24 5.62
N ASP A 145 -13.99 -9.01 5.65
CA ASP A 145 -12.58 -8.70 5.90
C ASP A 145 -12.43 -7.43 6.76
N ARG A 146 -11.18 -7.00 7.03
CA ARG A 146 -10.84 -5.87 7.91
C ARG A 146 -11.50 -4.59 7.43
N VAL A 147 -12.10 -3.86 8.38
CA VAL A 147 -12.65 -2.52 8.19
C VAL A 147 -11.50 -1.53 8.09
N LEU A 148 -11.47 -0.78 6.99
CA LEU A 148 -10.46 0.23 6.71
C LEU A 148 -10.89 1.62 7.18
N ASP A 149 -12.12 2.00 6.85
CA ASP A 149 -12.68 3.31 7.19
C ASP A 149 -14.20 3.29 7.20
N ILE A 150 -14.81 4.30 7.81
CA ILE A 150 -16.27 4.38 7.98
C ILE A 150 -16.78 5.82 7.85
N ALA A 151 -17.93 5.96 7.23
CA ALA A 151 -18.73 7.18 7.22
C ALA A 151 -20.16 6.85 7.65
N ALA A 152 -20.77 7.74 8.42
CA ALA A 152 -22.12 7.55 8.92
C ALA A 152 -23.05 8.67 8.41
N PHE A 153 -24.28 8.29 8.05
CA PHE A 153 -25.27 9.15 7.42
C PHE A 153 -26.59 9.04 8.18
N ALA A 154 -27.13 10.17 8.61
CA ALA A 154 -28.45 10.22 9.23
C ALA A 154 -29.54 10.19 8.14
N VAL A 155 -30.54 9.34 8.29
CA VAL A 155 -31.68 9.31 7.37
C VAL A 155 -32.63 10.46 7.73
N PRO A 156 -32.97 11.35 6.79
CA PRO A 156 -33.89 12.47 7.05
C PRO A 156 -35.23 11.98 7.60
N ASN A 157 -35.79 12.73 8.55
CA ASN A 157 -37.08 12.44 9.21
C ASN A 157 -37.14 11.04 9.88
N SER A 158 -35.99 10.45 10.20
CA SER A 158 -35.88 9.13 10.80
C SER A 158 -34.75 9.11 11.84
N THR A 159 -34.86 8.25 12.84
CA THR A 159 -33.78 7.99 13.81
C THR A 159 -32.78 6.95 13.31
N ARG A 160 -32.93 6.50 12.04
CA ARG A 160 -32.07 5.49 11.42
C ARG A 160 -30.77 6.13 10.96
N ILE A 161 -29.69 5.38 11.16
CA ILE A 161 -28.35 5.73 10.72
C ILE A 161 -27.88 4.64 9.76
N ARG A 162 -27.37 5.07 8.61
CA ARG A 162 -26.72 4.21 7.63
C ARG A 162 -25.22 4.39 7.71
N LEU A 163 -24.50 3.29 7.67
CA LEU A 163 -23.05 3.25 7.80
C LEU A 163 -22.45 2.78 6.48
N LEU A 164 -21.67 3.63 5.82
CA LEU A 164 -20.85 3.25 4.68
C LEU A 164 -19.49 2.80 5.20
N VAL A 165 -19.11 1.56 4.93
CA VAL A 165 -17.91 0.93 5.48
C VAL A 165 -17.02 0.45 4.33
N LEU A 166 -15.75 0.84 4.36
CA LEU A 166 -14.73 0.28 3.47
C LEU A 166 -14.14 -1.00 4.06
N VAL A 167 -13.98 -2.01 3.22
CA VAL A 167 -13.47 -3.33 3.56
C VAL A 167 -12.21 -3.63 2.75
N ALA A 168 -11.19 -4.21 3.39
CA ALA A 168 -9.88 -4.45 2.78
C ALA A 168 -9.91 -5.33 1.52
N ASN A 169 -10.88 -6.24 1.43
CA ASN A 169 -11.12 -7.07 0.26
C ASN A 169 -11.83 -6.30 -0.89
N LYS A 170 -11.27 -5.17 -1.31
CA LYS A 170 -11.76 -4.35 -2.43
C LYS A 170 -13.26 -4.00 -2.34
N GLY A 171 -13.82 -3.88 -1.14
CA GLY A 171 -15.28 -3.79 -0.95
C GLY A 171 -15.72 -2.48 -0.29
N ALA A 172 -16.92 -2.03 -0.64
CA ALA A 172 -17.67 -1.07 0.16
C ALA A 172 -19.06 -1.65 0.48
N VAL A 173 -19.46 -1.57 1.75
CA VAL A 173 -20.74 -2.10 2.24
C VAL A 173 -21.54 -1.01 2.92
N LEU A 174 -22.85 -1.01 2.69
CA LEU A 174 -23.80 -0.13 3.35
C LEU A 174 -24.57 -0.94 4.40
N LEU A 175 -24.48 -0.52 5.66
CA LEU A 175 -25.13 -1.16 6.80
C LEU A 175 -26.24 -0.27 7.37
N GLU A 176 -27.35 -0.88 7.79
CA GLU A 176 -28.42 -0.22 8.56
C GLU A 176 -28.87 -1.16 9.67
N ASN A 177 -28.95 -0.67 10.92
CA ASN A 177 -29.37 -1.46 12.09
C ASN A 177 -28.66 -2.83 12.21
N GLY A 178 -27.35 -2.88 11.96
CA GLY A 178 -26.56 -4.10 12.06
C GLY A 178 -26.81 -5.12 10.94
N LYS A 179 -27.47 -4.72 9.84
CA LYS A 179 -27.72 -5.57 8.67
C LYS A 179 -27.11 -4.96 7.41
N LEU A 180 -26.66 -5.83 6.50
CA LEU A 180 -26.18 -5.44 5.17
C LEU A 180 -27.36 -5.04 4.29
N ILE A 181 -27.28 -3.84 3.69
CA ILE A 181 -28.28 -3.31 2.75
C ILE A 181 -27.79 -3.47 1.31
N ALA A 182 -26.56 -3.03 1.04
CA ALA A 182 -25.99 -3.05 -0.30
C ALA A 182 -24.47 -3.23 -0.23
N ARG A 183 -23.89 -3.74 -1.32
CA ARG A 183 -22.44 -3.91 -1.48
C ARG A 183 -22.01 -3.49 -2.88
N THR A 184 -20.82 -2.95 -3.00
CA THR A 184 -20.13 -2.70 -4.28
C THR A 184 -18.67 -3.12 -4.18
N VAL A 185 -18.05 -3.39 -5.32
CA VAL A 185 -16.63 -3.74 -5.45
C VAL A 185 -15.88 -2.54 -6.03
N ILE A 186 -14.72 -2.25 -5.45
CA ILE A 186 -13.82 -1.17 -5.84
C ILE A 186 -12.51 -1.81 -6.30
N SER A 187 -12.36 -1.99 -7.62
CA SER A 187 -11.24 -2.73 -8.23
C SER A 187 -9.86 -2.22 -7.84
N SER A 188 -9.74 -0.92 -7.56
CA SER A 188 -8.50 -0.25 -7.15
C SER A 188 -8.10 -0.48 -5.67
N GLY A 189 -8.96 -1.14 -4.89
CA GLY A 189 -8.76 -1.41 -3.47
C GLY A 189 -8.87 -0.13 -2.64
N PRO A 190 -9.97 0.09 -1.90
CA PRO A 190 -10.19 1.35 -1.19
C PRO A 190 -9.26 1.46 0.02
N SER A 191 -8.97 2.69 0.48
CA SER A 191 -8.10 2.95 1.62
C SER A 191 -8.71 3.91 2.65
N ARG A 192 -9.33 5.01 2.20
CA ARG A 192 -9.91 6.05 3.05
C ARG A 192 -11.16 6.67 2.45
N LEU A 193 -12.04 7.18 3.32
CA LEU A 193 -13.26 7.90 2.93
C LEU A 193 -13.17 9.37 3.31
N SER A 194 -13.91 10.21 2.58
CA SER A 194 -14.23 11.57 2.98
C SER A 194 -15.63 11.95 2.51
N VAL A 195 -16.45 12.47 3.43
CA VAL A 195 -17.82 12.92 3.16
C VAL A 195 -17.79 14.40 2.80
N PRO A 196 -18.53 14.85 1.76
CA PRO A 196 -18.61 16.27 1.41
C PRO A 196 -19.16 17.16 2.55
N PRO A 197 -18.60 18.36 2.78
CA PRO A 197 -18.93 19.23 3.91
C PRO A 197 -20.33 19.85 3.85
N SER A 198 -20.98 19.86 2.68
CA SER A 198 -22.35 20.36 2.50
C SER A 198 -23.26 19.24 2.00
N THR A 199 -23.71 18.38 2.90
CA THR A 199 -24.86 17.50 2.61
C THR A 199 -26.07 18.01 3.39
N HIS A 200 -26.78 18.96 2.79
CA HIS A 200 -28.21 19.17 3.08
C HIS A 200 -29.09 18.07 2.48
N VAL A 201 -28.51 16.97 2.00
CA VAL A 201 -29.18 16.04 1.10
C VAL A 201 -29.20 14.65 1.70
N THR A 202 -30.36 14.04 1.55
CA THR A 202 -30.78 12.67 1.86
C THR A 202 -29.85 11.56 1.33
N ASP A 203 -28.84 11.93 0.55
CA ASP A 203 -28.11 11.06 -0.36
C ASP A 203 -26.78 10.65 0.26
N ILE A 204 -26.49 9.35 0.18
CA ILE A 204 -25.28 8.77 0.76
C ILE A 204 -24.21 8.82 -0.31
N VAL A 205 -23.35 9.83 -0.21
CA VAL A 205 -22.26 10.09 -1.15
C VAL A 205 -20.96 10.30 -0.37
N ALA A 206 -19.90 9.61 -0.78
CA ALA A 206 -18.56 9.76 -0.21
C ALA A 206 -17.48 9.61 -1.28
N PHE A 207 -16.42 10.40 -1.15
CA PHE A 207 -15.21 10.20 -1.94
C PHE A 207 -14.34 9.13 -1.28
N TYR A 208 -13.73 8.27 -2.09
CA TYR A 208 -12.76 7.29 -1.60
C TYR A 208 -11.40 7.51 -2.25
N GLY A 209 -10.36 7.24 -1.47
CA GLY A 209 -9.00 7.04 -1.94
C GLY A 209 -8.71 5.56 -2.07
N ALA A 210 -7.82 5.19 -2.99
CA ALA A 210 -7.47 3.80 -3.25
C ALA A 210 -5.97 3.51 -3.05
N SER A 211 -5.67 2.22 -2.92
CA SER A 211 -4.33 1.67 -2.66
C SER A 211 -3.38 1.81 -3.85
N ASP A 212 -3.92 1.84 -5.07
CA ASP A 212 -3.19 2.13 -6.32
C ASP A 212 -3.00 3.65 -6.57
N GLY A 213 -3.52 4.48 -5.67
CA GLY A 213 -3.51 5.94 -5.80
C GLY A 213 -4.73 6.53 -6.53
N SER A 214 -5.69 5.73 -6.98
CA SER A 214 -6.89 6.24 -7.62
C SER A 214 -7.80 6.95 -6.61
N ILE A 215 -8.65 7.86 -7.11
CA ILE A 215 -9.67 8.56 -6.34
C ILE A 215 -11.00 8.33 -7.04
N GLY A 216 -12.04 8.04 -6.27
CA GLY A 216 -13.36 7.84 -6.82
C GLY A 216 -14.48 8.29 -5.90
N LEU A 217 -15.70 8.01 -6.34
CA LEU A 217 -16.95 8.31 -5.65
C LEU A 217 -17.69 7.01 -5.35
N ILE A 218 -18.27 6.92 -4.16
CA ILE A 218 -19.27 5.93 -3.80
C ILE A 218 -20.58 6.68 -3.59
N ALA A 219 -21.63 6.23 -4.26
CA ALA A 219 -22.97 6.81 -4.16
C ALA A 219 -24.00 5.69 -3.98
N TYR A 220 -24.99 5.93 -3.11
CA TYR A 220 -26.15 5.06 -2.97
C TYR A 220 -27.38 5.74 -3.59
N GLU A 221 -27.78 5.25 -4.76
CA GLU A 221 -28.87 5.77 -5.57
C GLU A 221 -29.79 4.61 -5.97
N GLU A 222 -31.11 4.83 -5.96
CA GLU A 222 -32.10 3.83 -6.40
C GLU A 222 -31.95 2.43 -5.74
N LEU A 223 -31.63 2.40 -4.44
CA LEU A 223 -31.37 1.18 -3.67
C LEU A 223 -30.10 0.40 -4.06
N THR A 224 -29.27 0.96 -4.94
CA THR A 224 -28.02 0.37 -5.40
C THR A 224 -26.83 1.17 -4.89
N LEU A 225 -25.82 0.48 -4.38
CA LEU A 225 -24.54 1.09 -4.03
C LEU A 225 -23.64 0.97 -5.26
N SER A 226 -23.19 2.11 -5.78
CA SER A 226 -22.31 2.17 -6.94
C SER A 226 -20.98 2.83 -6.57
N SER A 227 -19.93 2.46 -7.30
CA SER A 227 -18.61 3.09 -7.17
C SER A 227 -18.07 3.47 -8.55
N LYS A 228 -17.57 4.70 -8.67
CA LYS A 228 -17.02 5.26 -9.91
C LYS A 228 -15.61 5.77 -9.66
N CYS A 229 -14.63 5.27 -10.41
CA CYS A 229 -13.30 5.87 -10.43
C CYS A 229 -13.35 7.21 -11.17
N LEU A 230 -12.89 8.29 -10.53
CA LEU A 230 -12.89 9.64 -11.10
C LEU A 230 -11.49 10.05 -11.59
N VAL A 231 -10.45 9.63 -10.87
CA VAL A 231 -9.06 9.94 -11.17
C VAL A 231 -8.22 8.70 -10.99
N ASP A 232 -7.51 8.28 -12.05
CA ASP A 232 -6.58 7.15 -11.97
C ASP A 232 -5.31 7.53 -11.20
N GLY A 233 -4.76 6.57 -10.45
CA GLY A 233 -3.57 6.79 -9.62
C GLY A 233 -2.29 7.14 -10.40
N ARG A 234 -2.16 6.77 -11.68
CA ARG A 234 -1.01 7.08 -12.56
C ARG A 234 0.37 6.82 -11.91
N GLY A 235 0.49 5.80 -11.06
CA GLY A 235 1.73 5.45 -10.36
C GLY A 235 2.07 6.35 -9.16
N LEU A 236 1.16 7.23 -8.75
CA LEU A 236 1.26 7.95 -7.48
C LEU A 236 1.04 6.98 -6.33
N GLY A 237 1.67 7.23 -5.18
CA GLY A 237 1.52 6.39 -4.00
C GLY A 237 0.06 6.24 -3.55
N SER A 238 -0.23 5.19 -2.78
CA SER A 238 -1.55 4.91 -2.20
C SER A 238 -2.10 6.15 -1.49
N VAL A 239 -3.42 6.39 -1.59
CA VAL A 239 -4.06 7.48 -0.84
C VAL A 239 -4.09 7.11 0.64
N VAL A 240 -3.47 7.93 1.48
CA VAL A 240 -3.32 7.66 2.93
C VAL A 240 -4.31 8.46 3.76
N CYS A 241 -4.68 9.66 3.30
CA CYS A 241 -5.70 10.50 3.92
C CYS A 241 -6.42 11.37 2.89
N LEU A 242 -7.65 11.73 3.24
CA LEU A 242 -8.50 12.66 2.49
C LEU A 242 -8.98 13.74 3.44
N GLY A 243 -9.21 14.93 2.92
CA GLY A 243 -9.74 16.06 3.67
C GLY A 243 -10.37 17.08 2.74
N TRP A 244 -10.92 18.15 3.33
CA TRP A 244 -11.52 19.24 2.58
C TRP A 244 -10.78 20.54 2.83
N TYR A 245 -10.62 21.30 1.76
CA TYR A 245 -10.05 22.63 1.76
C TYR A 245 -11.01 23.58 1.06
N TYR A 246 -11.53 24.54 1.81
CA TYR A 246 -12.40 25.58 1.29
C TYR A 246 -11.58 26.85 1.08
N ASN A 247 -11.58 27.38 -0.14
CA ASN A 247 -10.92 28.64 -0.45
C ASN A 247 -11.65 29.38 -1.57
N ASN A 248 -11.80 30.71 -1.44
CA ASN A 248 -12.38 31.57 -2.45
C ASN A 248 -13.74 31.09 -2.99
N GLY A 249 -14.62 30.61 -2.11
CA GLY A 249 -15.96 30.14 -2.50
C GLY A 249 -16.01 28.72 -3.08
N ASN A 250 -14.87 28.04 -3.22
CA ASN A 250 -14.79 26.73 -3.85
C ASN A 250 -14.35 25.65 -2.85
N PHE A 251 -14.88 24.44 -3.03
CA PHE A 251 -14.48 23.26 -2.27
C PHE A 251 -13.46 22.43 -3.04
N HIS A 252 -12.37 22.12 -2.36
CA HIS A 252 -11.32 21.25 -2.86
C HIS A 252 -11.22 19.99 -2.01
N LEU A 253 -11.17 18.84 -2.68
CA LEU A 253 -10.76 17.59 -2.06
C LEU A 253 -9.23 17.59 -1.96
N SER A 254 -8.72 17.62 -0.73
CA SER A 254 -7.29 17.48 -0.45
C SER A 254 -6.93 16.01 -0.28
N VAL A 255 -5.90 15.57 -1.00
CA VAL A 255 -5.48 14.16 -1.05
C VAL A 255 -4.04 14.06 -0.60
N GLY A 256 -3.79 13.38 0.52
CA GLY A 256 -2.45 13.07 1.00
C GLY A 256 -2.05 11.63 0.67
N ARG A 257 -0.90 11.46 0.04
CA ARG A 257 -0.45 10.15 -0.47
C ARG A 257 0.73 9.60 0.31
N HIS A 258 0.92 8.29 0.21
CA HIS A 258 2.07 7.60 0.81
C HIS A 258 3.39 8.07 0.17
N ASP A 259 3.35 8.55 -1.06
CA ASP A 259 4.56 9.00 -1.72
C ASP A 259 5.10 10.35 -1.19
N GLY A 260 4.29 11.06 -0.39
CA GLY A 260 4.60 12.41 0.09
C GLY A 260 4.01 13.52 -0.76
N SER A 261 3.26 13.20 -1.80
CA SER A 261 2.53 14.20 -2.56
C SER A 261 1.19 14.57 -1.91
N ILE A 262 0.83 15.84 -2.06
CA ILE A 262 -0.38 16.47 -1.59
C ILE A 262 -1.05 17.12 -2.79
N GLN A 263 -2.25 16.70 -3.11
CA GLN A 263 -2.98 17.18 -4.30
C GLN A 263 -4.29 17.85 -3.90
N LEU A 264 -4.61 18.97 -4.55
CA LEU A 264 -5.89 19.67 -4.39
C LEU A 264 -6.71 19.52 -5.66
N TYR A 265 -7.86 18.85 -5.54
CA TYR A 265 -8.80 18.68 -6.63
C TYR A 265 -10.02 19.57 -6.40
N LEU A 266 -10.31 20.46 -7.35
CA LEU A 266 -11.56 21.23 -7.34
C LEU A 266 -12.74 20.28 -7.62
N ILE A 267 -13.73 20.30 -6.74
CA ILE A 267 -14.95 19.50 -6.83
C ILE A 267 -16.11 20.42 -7.19
N ASP A 268 -16.93 19.99 -8.15
CA ASP A 268 -18.23 20.58 -8.39
C ASP A 268 -19.21 20.01 -7.35
N MET A 269 -19.74 20.88 -6.49
CA MET A 269 -20.66 20.47 -5.41
C MET A 269 -22.07 20.18 -5.92
N ASP A 270 -22.42 20.65 -7.12
CA ASP A 270 -23.72 20.38 -7.75
C ASP A 270 -23.69 19.06 -8.54
N ASN A 271 -22.50 18.60 -8.94
CA ASN A 271 -22.32 17.35 -9.68
C ASN A 271 -21.06 16.58 -9.26
N PHE A 272 -21.19 15.75 -8.22
CA PHE A 272 -20.09 14.91 -7.72
C PHE A 272 -19.57 13.86 -8.72
N GLY A 273 -20.35 13.56 -9.77
CA GLY A 273 -20.00 12.56 -10.78
C GLY A 273 -19.02 13.05 -11.84
N GLU A 274 -18.76 14.36 -11.94
CA GLU A 274 -17.77 14.92 -12.87
C GLU A 274 -16.33 14.65 -12.42
N LYS A 275 -15.41 14.51 -13.38
CA LYS A 275 -13.99 14.33 -13.10
C LYS A 275 -13.42 15.58 -12.38
N PRO A 276 -12.84 15.42 -11.17
CA PRO A 276 -12.24 16.53 -10.45
C PRO A 276 -11.11 17.21 -11.21
N ARG A 277 -10.99 18.53 -11.10
CA ARG A 277 -9.90 19.29 -11.74
C ARG A 277 -8.74 19.45 -10.77
N LEU A 278 -7.57 18.87 -11.08
CA LEU A 278 -6.35 19.08 -10.30
C LEU A 278 -5.93 20.56 -10.38
N LYS A 279 -5.73 21.20 -9.23
CA LYS A 279 -5.34 22.62 -9.14
C LYS A 279 -3.95 22.85 -8.56
N TYR A 280 -3.45 21.90 -7.76
CA TYR A 280 -2.18 22.06 -7.06
C TYR A 280 -1.58 20.71 -6.70
N THR A 281 -0.24 20.63 -6.70
CA THR A 281 0.51 19.48 -6.20
C THR A 281 1.73 19.97 -5.44
N TYR A 282 1.93 19.47 -4.22
CA TYR A 282 3.11 19.71 -3.39
C TYR A 282 3.74 18.38 -2.98
N PHE A 283 5.06 18.33 -2.80
CA PHE A 283 5.77 17.12 -2.40
C PHE A 283 6.60 17.38 -1.14
N CYS A 284 6.30 16.66 -0.05
CA CYS A 284 6.99 16.82 1.24
C CYS A 284 8.09 15.77 1.52
N GLY A 285 8.26 14.77 0.65
CA GLY A 285 9.34 13.77 0.75
C GLY A 285 9.13 12.65 1.78
N GLU A 286 7.99 12.60 2.46
CA GLU A 286 7.61 11.54 3.40
C GLU A 286 6.10 11.31 3.40
N PRO A 287 5.59 10.13 3.79
CA PRO A 287 4.16 9.84 3.71
C PRO A 287 3.29 10.85 4.49
N VAL A 288 2.22 11.31 3.85
CA VAL A 288 1.26 12.27 4.43
C VAL A 288 0.18 11.50 5.18
N THR A 289 0.06 11.71 6.48
CA THR A 289 -0.88 10.98 7.33
C THR A 289 -2.19 11.70 7.54
N SER A 290 -2.23 13.03 7.52
CA SER A 290 -3.49 13.78 7.63
C SER A 290 -3.43 15.10 6.86
N VAL A 291 -4.57 15.49 6.31
CA VAL A 291 -4.77 16.78 5.62
C VAL A 291 -6.10 17.39 6.07
N ALA A 292 -6.11 18.66 6.42
CA ALA A 292 -7.32 19.37 6.82
C ALA A 292 -7.23 20.87 6.47
N GLY A 293 -8.26 21.42 5.85
CA GLY A 293 -8.37 22.86 5.59
C GLY A 293 -9.00 23.61 6.76
N GLY A 294 -8.50 24.79 7.06
CA GLY A 294 -9.04 25.69 8.07
C GLY A 294 -8.23 26.98 8.21
N CYS A 295 -8.61 27.84 9.15
CA CYS A 295 -7.96 29.11 9.46
C CYS A 295 -7.26 28.97 10.82
N VAL A 296 -6.01 28.52 10.87
CA VAL A 296 -5.31 28.15 12.12
C VAL A 296 -4.37 29.24 12.61
N SER A 297 -3.65 29.90 11.71
CA SER A 297 -2.68 30.97 12.04
C SER A 297 -3.09 32.33 11.46
N THR A 298 -3.87 32.35 10.39
CA THR A 298 -4.43 33.56 9.77
C THR A 298 -5.94 33.48 9.60
N GLU A 299 -6.58 34.62 9.36
CA GLU A 299 -8.02 34.66 9.01
C GLU A 299 -8.30 34.01 7.64
N GLU A 300 -7.31 33.92 6.75
CA GLU A 300 -7.41 33.17 5.49
C GLU A 300 -7.22 31.67 5.69
N SER A 301 -7.89 30.90 4.83
CA SER A 301 -7.84 29.44 4.80
C SER A 301 -6.45 28.93 4.39
N GLU A 302 -5.95 27.97 5.13
CA GLU A 302 -4.72 27.25 4.88
C GLU A 302 -4.95 25.73 4.98
N LEU A 303 -4.11 24.95 4.31
CA LEU A 303 -4.15 23.50 4.40
C LEU A 303 -3.14 23.02 5.45
N LEU A 304 -3.62 22.50 6.57
CA LEU A 304 -2.81 21.89 7.60
C LEU A 304 -2.49 20.43 7.23
N VAL A 305 -1.23 20.06 7.37
CA VAL A 305 -0.70 18.76 6.95
C VAL A 305 0.08 18.13 8.11
N ALA A 306 -0.17 16.85 8.37
CA ALA A 306 0.66 16.01 9.22
C ALA A 306 1.35 14.91 8.40
N THR A 307 2.62 14.66 8.71
CA THR A 307 3.40 13.58 8.10
C THR A 307 3.61 12.40 9.04
N PHE A 308 4.02 11.26 8.47
CA PHE A 308 4.32 10.03 9.21
C PHE A 308 5.25 10.25 10.41
N SER A 309 6.30 11.04 10.24
CA SER A 309 7.25 11.33 11.31
C SER A 309 6.78 12.35 12.34
N GLY A 310 5.56 12.88 12.18
CA GLY A 310 4.96 13.83 13.09
C GLY A 310 5.22 15.30 12.77
N ARG A 311 5.78 15.64 11.60
CA ARG A 311 5.91 17.04 11.19
C ARG A 311 4.54 17.62 10.89
N ILE A 312 4.28 18.81 11.41
CA ILE A 312 3.03 19.56 11.21
C ILE A 312 3.39 20.88 10.55
N PHE A 313 2.86 21.09 9.35
CA PHE A 313 3.08 22.30 8.57
C PHE A 313 1.80 22.72 7.85
N ALA A 314 1.69 23.99 7.51
CA ALA A 314 0.62 24.53 6.68
C ALA A 314 1.10 24.84 5.26
N LEU A 315 0.19 24.73 4.30
CA LEU A 315 0.31 25.28 2.96
C LEU A 315 -0.65 26.46 2.83
N ARG A 316 -0.10 27.67 2.74
CA ARG A 316 -0.84 28.94 2.73
C ARG A 316 -0.55 29.71 1.44
N ALA A 317 -1.48 30.54 0.98
CA ALA A 317 -1.27 31.40 -0.17
C ALA A 317 0.02 32.25 -0.06
N SER A 318 0.88 32.17 -1.07
CA SER A 318 2.23 32.76 -1.07
C SER A 318 2.22 34.29 -0.92
N HIS A 319 1.15 34.98 -1.32
CA HIS A 319 1.01 36.42 -1.17
C HIS A 319 0.92 36.87 0.31
N LEU A 320 0.41 36.01 1.21
CA LEU A 320 0.44 36.25 2.65
C LEU A 320 1.85 36.08 3.25
N VAL A 321 2.69 35.27 2.60
CA VAL A 321 4.09 35.08 3.00
C VAL A 321 4.97 36.20 2.46
N SER A 322 4.69 36.71 1.26
CA SER A 322 5.46 37.80 0.64
C SER A 322 5.05 39.21 1.11
N GLY A 323 3.83 39.38 1.63
CA GLY A 323 3.35 40.64 2.21
C GLY A 323 3.77 40.86 3.67
N VAL A 324 4.00 39.79 4.44
CA VAL A 324 4.54 39.86 5.80
C VAL A 324 6.06 39.73 5.71
N LYS A 325 6.77 40.86 5.62
CA LYS A 325 8.18 40.89 6.02
C LYS A 325 8.22 40.53 7.49
N VAL A 326 8.34 39.24 7.82
CA VAL A 326 8.71 38.81 9.17
C VAL A 326 9.96 39.61 9.48
N PRO A 327 9.96 40.52 10.47
CA PRO A 327 11.09 41.38 10.74
C PRO A 327 12.34 40.52 10.84
N GLN A 328 13.40 40.92 10.13
CA GLN A 328 14.64 40.15 10.08
C GLN A 328 15.18 39.87 11.50
N ASP A 329 14.86 40.74 12.44
CA ASP A 329 15.12 40.60 13.87
C ASP A 329 14.38 39.41 14.52
N ILE A 330 13.12 39.12 14.15
CA ILE A 330 12.37 37.96 14.65
C ILE A 330 12.95 36.66 14.10
N LEU A 331 13.31 36.63 12.81
CA LEU A 331 13.99 35.47 12.21
C LEU A 331 15.37 35.24 12.83
N ALA A 332 16.13 36.31 13.06
CA ALA A 332 17.43 36.26 13.74
C ALA A 332 17.28 35.78 15.19
N ALA A 333 16.29 36.28 15.94
CA ALA A 333 16.00 35.83 17.29
C ALA A 333 15.58 34.35 17.35
N ARG A 334 14.73 33.90 16.41
CA ARG A 334 14.34 32.48 16.29
C ARG A 334 15.53 31.60 15.95
N ARG A 335 16.41 32.04 15.05
CA ARG A 335 17.65 31.36 14.70
C ARG A 335 18.59 31.25 15.90
N ALA A 336 18.81 32.35 16.63
CA ALA A 336 19.66 32.37 17.81
C ALA A 336 19.11 31.45 18.93
N LYS A 337 17.78 31.41 19.12
CA LYS A 337 17.12 30.48 20.06
C LYS A 337 17.35 29.02 19.66
N LEU A 338 17.21 28.69 18.37
CA LEU A 338 17.47 27.35 17.84
C LEU A 338 18.95 26.96 17.95
N GLU A 339 19.88 27.87 17.64
CA GLU A 339 21.32 27.64 17.79
C GLU A 339 21.70 27.37 19.25
N GLY A 340 21.12 28.12 20.19
CA GLY A 340 21.28 27.87 21.63
C GLY A 340 20.69 26.53 22.07
N GLU A 341 19.51 26.15 21.55
CA GLU A 341 18.89 24.86 21.85
C GLU A 341 19.70 23.69 21.28
N VAL A 342 20.19 23.80 20.04
CA VAL A 342 21.07 22.81 19.41
C VAL A 342 22.34 22.64 20.23
N ALA A 343 23.04 23.72 20.57
CA ALA A 343 24.25 23.64 21.38
C ALA A 343 24.01 22.99 22.76
N ARG A 344 22.86 23.30 23.40
CA ARG A 344 22.45 22.68 24.66
C ARG A 344 22.19 21.18 24.50
N LEU A 345 21.46 20.78 23.47
CA LEU A 345 21.13 19.38 23.18
C LEU A 345 22.36 18.57 22.76
N GLU A 346 23.28 19.15 21.99
CA GLU A 346 24.55 18.54 21.63
C GLU A 346 25.40 18.27 22.87
N LYS A 347 25.55 19.27 23.75
CA LYS A 347 26.26 19.10 25.03
C LYS A 347 25.60 18.03 25.91
N GLN A 348 24.27 18.05 26.04
CA GLN A 348 23.54 17.04 26.81
C GLN A 348 23.75 15.64 26.23
N THR A 349 23.65 15.50 24.91
CA THR A 349 23.84 14.22 24.21
C THR A 349 25.26 13.72 24.33
N ALA A 350 26.26 14.59 24.24
CA ALA A 350 27.67 14.23 24.44
C ALA A 350 27.93 13.71 25.86
N ASN A 351 27.42 14.41 26.87
CA ASN A 351 27.55 13.99 28.28
C ASN A 351 26.87 12.63 28.53
N GLU A 352 25.66 12.41 28.01
CA GLU A 352 24.95 11.13 28.17
C GLU A 352 25.64 10.00 27.39
N ARG A 353 26.23 10.29 26.22
CA ARG A 353 27.06 9.31 25.48
C ARG A 353 28.30 8.91 26.27
N GLU A 354 28.98 9.87 26.89
CA GLU A 354 30.16 9.59 27.72
C GLU A 354 29.78 8.74 28.94
N LYS A 355 28.71 9.11 29.66
CA LYS A 355 28.16 8.31 30.77
C LYS A 355 27.83 6.89 30.34
N TYR A 356 27.16 6.74 29.19
CA TYR A 356 26.83 5.42 28.64
C TYR A 356 28.08 4.59 28.33
N GLN A 357 29.11 5.21 27.73
CA GLN A 357 30.38 4.55 27.41
C GLN A 357 31.15 4.15 28.67
N GLN A 358 31.18 5.00 29.70
CA GLN A 358 31.81 4.72 30.99
C GLN A 358 31.08 3.55 31.70
N ASN A 359 29.75 3.57 31.74
CA ASN A 359 28.95 2.50 32.35
C ASN A 359 29.17 1.15 31.65
N THR A 360 29.25 1.14 30.31
CA THR A 360 29.49 -0.08 29.52
C THR A 360 30.89 -0.68 29.77
N ARG A 361 31.87 0.13 30.19
CA ARG A 361 33.24 -0.32 30.49
C ARG A 361 33.44 -0.75 31.95
N SER A 362 32.45 -0.55 32.81
CA SER A 362 32.55 -0.89 34.23
C SER A 362 32.47 -2.41 34.46
N LEU A 363 33.09 -2.90 35.54
CA LEU A 363 33.02 -4.31 35.95
C LEU A 363 31.58 -4.79 36.27
N HIS A 364 30.68 -3.84 36.55
CA HIS A 364 29.25 -4.05 36.75
C HIS A 364 28.45 -3.43 35.59
N ALA A 365 28.90 -3.64 34.35
CA ALA A 365 28.22 -3.11 33.17
C ALA A 365 26.75 -3.55 33.14
N GLY A 366 25.84 -2.59 33.17
CA GLY A 366 24.41 -2.83 32.98
C GLY A 366 24.11 -3.33 31.55
N LEU A 367 22.96 -3.96 31.37
CA LEU A 367 22.52 -4.43 30.05
C LEU A 367 22.18 -3.24 29.13
N SER A 368 22.91 -3.12 28.02
CA SER A 368 22.62 -2.15 26.96
C SER A 368 21.27 -2.44 26.30
N THR A 369 20.34 -1.50 26.39
CA THR A 369 19.01 -1.64 25.77
C THR A 369 18.98 -0.91 24.42
N PRO A 370 18.73 -1.59 23.29
CA PRO A 370 18.64 -0.95 21.98
C PRO A 370 17.36 -0.10 21.86
N PRO A 371 17.40 1.03 21.13
CA PRO A 371 16.19 1.79 20.84
C PRO A 371 15.29 1.01 19.90
N LEU A 372 13.97 1.09 20.14
CA LEU A 372 12.97 0.51 19.26
C LEU A 372 12.82 1.40 18.02
N LEU A 373 13.44 0.99 16.91
CA LEU A 373 13.29 1.66 15.62
C LEU A 373 11.97 1.26 14.97
N ASP A 374 10.96 2.13 14.91
CA ASP A 374 9.72 1.83 14.19
C ASP A 374 9.92 1.92 12.67
N VAL A 375 9.84 0.76 11.99
CA VAL A 375 9.93 0.63 10.53
C VAL A 375 8.69 -0.09 10.03
N GLN A 376 7.86 0.64 9.29
CA GLN A 376 6.75 0.06 8.55
C GLN A 376 7.26 -0.53 7.24
N HIS A 377 6.80 -1.73 6.91
CA HIS A 377 7.16 -2.38 5.66
C HIS A 377 5.96 -3.12 5.06
N GLU A 378 5.92 -3.16 3.73
CA GLU A 378 4.93 -3.92 2.96
C GLU A 378 5.63 -4.57 1.76
N LEU A 379 5.32 -5.83 1.50
CA LEU A 379 5.71 -6.53 0.27
C LEU A 379 4.51 -6.55 -0.68
N LEU A 380 4.68 -5.94 -1.85
CA LEU A 380 3.71 -5.99 -2.93
C LEU A 380 4.07 -7.14 -3.89
N GLY A 381 3.04 -7.83 -4.38
CA GLY A 381 3.18 -8.83 -5.43
C GLY A 381 3.74 -8.25 -6.72
N ALA A 382 4.14 -9.12 -7.63
CA ALA A 382 4.71 -8.74 -8.90
C ALA A 382 3.66 -8.08 -9.80
N GLY A 383 4.04 -6.92 -10.35
CA GLY A 383 3.29 -6.29 -11.44
C GLY A 383 3.40 -7.10 -12.73
N SER A 384 2.82 -6.57 -13.81
CA SER A 384 3.04 -7.13 -15.16
C SER A 384 4.54 -7.14 -15.51
N ASP A 385 5.30 -6.18 -14.97
CA ASP A 385 6.74 -6.11 -15.17
C ASP A 385 7.52 -7.23 -14.47
N GLY A 386 6.95 -8.00 -13.54
CA GLY A 386 7.63 -9.09 -12.82
C GLY A 386 8.42 -8.66 -11.58
N TRP A 387 8.44 -7.37 -11.24
CA TRP A 387 9.11 -6.90 -10.03
C TRP A 387 8.17 -6.93 -8.83
N GLN A 388 8.60 -7.55 -7.73
CA GLN A 388 7.97 -7.38 -6.43
C GLN A 388 8.55 -6.14 -5.75
N GLU A 389 7.74 -5.35 -5.07
CA GLU A 389 8.18 -4.10 -4.45
C GLU A 389 8.08 -4.19 -2.93
N VAL A 390 9.22 -4.05 -2.26
CA VAL A 390 9.32 -3.89 -0.80
C VAL A 390 9.33 -2.41 -0.50
N ARG A 391 8.25 -1.91 0.12
CA ARG A 391 8.13 -0.52 0.57
C ARG A 391 8.51 -0.44 2.02
N MET A 392 9.46 0.41 2.37
CA MET A 392 9.86 0.64 3.76
C MET A 392 9.78 2.13 4.11
N THR A 393 9.21 2.42 5.28
CA THR A 393 9.11 3.76 5.85
C THR A 393 9.58 3.72 7.30
N SER A 394 10.54 4.57 7.65
CA SER A 394 11.14 4.69 8.97
C SER A 394 10.84 6.04 9.59
N ALA A 395 10.65 6.05 10.92
CA ALA A 395 10.42 7.28 11.68
C ALA A 395 11.65 8.21 11.69
N VAL A 396 12.84 7.62 11.61
CA VAL A 396 14.13 8.32 11.56
C VAL A 396 14.82 8.07 10.22
N PRO A 397 15.72 8.98 9.78
CA PRO A 397 16.48 8.77 8.56
C PRO A 397 17.29 7.48 8.58
N LEU A 398 17.28 6.77 7.45
CA LEU A 398 18.02 5.54 7.18
C LEU A 398 19.42 5.86 6.66
N ASP A 399 20.40 5.04 7.04
CA ASP A 399 21.80 5.12 6.55
C ASP A 399 22.06 4.02 5.54
N MET A 400 21.93 2.76 5.98
CA MET A 400 22.21 1.59 5.15
C MET A 400 21.21 0.46 5.42
N LEU A 401 20.94 -0.32 4.38
CA LEU A 401 20.24 -1.59 4.48
C LEU A 401 21.16 -2.71 4.02
N PHE A 402 21.23 -3.80 4.77
CA PHE A 402 21.91 -5.02 4.33
C PHE A 402 20.86 -6.09 4.04
N ILE A 403 20.87 -6.60 2.82
CA ILE A 403 19.91 -7.59 2.35
C ILE A 403 20.66 -8.90 2.18
N TYR A 404 20.15 -9.96 2.79
CA TYR A 404 20.67 -11.31 2.67
C TYR A 404 19.58 -12.25 2.17
N CYS A 405 19.92 -13.07 1.18
CA CYS A 405 19.09 -14.16 0.68
C CYS A 405 20.00 -15.34 0.34
N ASN A 406 19.52 -16.57 0.55
CA ASN A 406 20.26 -17.79 0.21
C ASN A 406 20.22 -18.16 -1.30
N GLN A 407 19.70 -17.24 -2.11
CA GLN A 407 19.52 -17.42 -3.54
C GLN A 407 19.77 -16.12 -4.31
N LYS A 408 20.23 -16.27 -5.55
CA LYS A 408 20.40 -15.15 -6.48
C LYS A 408 19.05 -14.56 -6.88
N LEU A 409 18.94 -13.25 -6.71
CA LEU A 409 17.80 -12.39 -6.97
C LEU A 409 18.31 -11.16 -7.73
N GLN A 410 17.51 -10.66 -8.67
CA GLN A 410 17.75 -9.34 -9.24
C GLN A 410 17.14 -8.29 -8.31
N MET A 411 17.83 -7.18 -8.12
CA MET A 411 17.39 -6.10 -7.24
C MET A 411 17.56 -4.74 -7.93
N GLN A 412 16.63 -3.83 -7.68
CA GLN A 412 16.68 -2.43 -8.09
C GLN A 412 16.18 -1.55 -6.93
N THR A 413 16.70 -0.32 -6.83
CA THR A 413 16.25 0.68 -5.85
C THR A 413 15.76 1.93 -6.57
N ASP A 414 14.97 2.74 -5.87
CA ASP A 414 14.62 4.09 -6.31
C ASP A 414 15.83 5.05 -6.27
N THR A 415 15.64 6.28 -6.74
CA THR A 415 16.68 7.33 -6.77
C THR A 415 17.12 7.82 -5.38
N ALA A 416 16.42 7.41 -4.31
CA ALA A 416 16.72 7.83 -2.94
C ALA A 416 17.87 7.02 -2.30
N ALA A 417 18.35 5.98 -2.97
CA ALA A 417 19.43 5.13 -2.48
C ALA A 417 20.30 4.57 -3.62
N VAL A 418 21.49 4.11 -3.26
CA VAL A 418 22.44 3.45 -4.16
C VAL A 418 22.56 1.99 -3.77
N LEU A 419 22.27 1.09 -4.71
CA LEU A 419 22.37 -0.36 -4.52
C LEU A 419 23.74 -0.87 -4.95
N THR A 420 24.37 -1.69 -4.11
CA THR A 420 25.58 -2.45 -4.43
C THR A 420 25.32 -3.93 -4.14
N ILE A 421 25.42 -4.76 -5.17
CA ILE A 421 25.24 -6.22 -5.05
C ILE A 421 26.63 -6.84 -4.95
N CYS A 422 26.91 -7.56 -3.87
CA CYS A 422 28.14 -8.33 -3.73
C CYS A 422 27.92 -9.70 -4.38
N SER A 423 28.68 -10.01 -5.42
CA SER A 423 28.79 -11.38 -5.91
C SER A 423 29.67 -12.17 -4.94
N SER A 424 29.15 -13.27 -4.39
CA SER A 424 29.95 -14.22 -3.61
C SER A 424 31.21 -14.59 -4.38
N MET A 425 32.37 -14.44 -3.74
CA MET A 425 33.57 -15.14 -4.18
C MET A 425 33.31 -16.62 -3.92
N GLU A 426 33.39 -17.43 -4.98
CA GLU A 426 33.45 -18.89 -4.95
C GLU A 426 32.19 -19.62 -4.39
N THR A 427 31.35 -20.12 -5.31
CA THR A 427 30.31 -21.17 -5.13
C THR A 427 29.04 -20.87 -4.31
N GLY A 428 28.93 -19.78 -3.56
CA GLY A 428 27.68 -19.42 -2.87
C GLY A 428 26.57 -18.97 -3.83
N SER A 429 25.37 -19.57 -3.74
CA SER A 429 24.14 -19.05 -4.37
C SER A 429 23.55 -17.84 -3.65
N ASP A 430 24.16 -17.45 -2.53
CA ASP A 430 23.69 -16.38 -1.67
C ASP A 430 23.89 -15.01 -2.31
N ILE A 431 22.99 -14.09 -1.99
CA ILE A 431 23.16 -12.67 -2.25
C ILE A 431 23.33 -11.93 -0.95
N LEU A 432 24.38 -11.11 -0.92
CA LEU A 432 24.50 -10.00 0.00
C LEU A 432 24.42 -8.71 -0.83
N ALA A 433 23.44 -7.87 -0.54
CA ALA A 433 23.34 -6.55 -1.13
C ALA A 433 23.37 -5.48 -0.04
N SER A 434 23.98 -4.34 -0.35
CA SER A 434 23.96 -3.15 0.49
C SER A 434 23.24 -2.03 -0.26
N VAL A 435 22.30 -1.38 0.43
CA VAL A 435 21.56 -0.22 -0.08
C VAL A 435 21.94 0.96 0.78
N ARG A 436 22.70 1.90 0.22
CA ARG A 436 23.11 3.12 0.89
C ARG A 436 22.09 4.22 0.63
N CYS A 437 21.42 4.68 1.67
CA CYS A 437 20.43 5.74 1.59
C CYS A 437 21.10 7.11 1.46
N GLN A 438 20.49 8.01 0.70
CA GLN A 438 20.87 9.43 0.67
C GLN A 438 20.53 10.13 2.00
N ALA A 439 21.10 11.31 2.21
CA ALA A 439 20.90 12.06 3.45
C ALA A 439 19.42 12.42 3.67
N GLY A 440 18.89 12.10 4.86
CA GLY A 440 17.51 12.42 5.23
C GLY A 440 16.46 11.44 4.69
N THR A 441 16.85 10.39 3.97
CA THR A 441 15.93 9.38 3.41
C THR A 441 15.21 8.63 4.54
N ARG A 442 13.88 8.75 4.59
CA ARG A 442 13.01 8.03 5.53
C ARG A 442 12.18 6.94 4.88
N ARG A 443 12.14 6.93 3.54
CA ARG A 443 11.40 5.98 2.73
C ARG A 443 12.30 5.46 1.63
N VAL A 444 12.23 4.17 1.38
CA VAL A 444 13.00 3.51 0.32
C VAL A 444 12.18 2.36 -0.26
N TRP A 445 12.20 2.25 -1.58
CA TRP A 445 11.55 1.18 -2.32
C TRP A 445 12.59 0.27 -2.94
N ILE A 446 12.47 -1.02 -2.66
CA ILE A 446 13.38 -2.04 -3.20
C ILE A 446 12.55 -2.97 -4.08
N LYS A 447 12.88 -3.01 -5.36
CA LYS A 447 12.30 -3.93 -6.31
C LYS A 447 13.15 -5.20 -6.34
N ILE A 448 12.51 -6.35 -6.19
CA ILE A 448 13.15 -7.67 -6.13
C ILE A 448 12.48 -8.59 -7.15
N ARG A 449 13.28 -9.37 -7.88
CA ARG A 449 12.79 -10.37 -8.84
C ARG A 449 13.63 -11.64 -8.72
N TYR A 450 13.00 -12.80 -8.91
CA TYR A 450 13.72 -14.06 -9.13
C TYR A 450 14.55 -14.01 -10.43
N THR A 451 15.71 -14.64 -10.44
CA THR A 451 16.51 -14.78 -11.67
C THR A 451 15.91 -15.84 -12.58
N SER A 452 15.95 -15.61 -13.89
CA SER A 452 15.48 -16.53 -14.95
C SER A 452 15.95 -17.98 -14.79
N ASP A 453 17.23 -18.19 -14.44
CA ASP A 453 17.80 -19.53 -14.23
C ASP A 453 17.11 -20.34 -13.13
N THR A 454 16.40 -19.66 -12.23
CA THR A 454 15.62 -20.31 -11.16
C THR A 454 14.42 -21.07 -11.72
N PHE A 455 13.75 -20.56 -12.76
CA PHE A 455 12.52 -21.16 -13.26
C PHE A 455 12.73 -22.55 -13.86
N ILE A 456 13.89 -22.78 -14.48
CA ILE A 456 14.16 -24.00 -15.26
C ILE A 456 14.66 -25.16 -14.37
N ASN A 457 15.38 -24.85 -13.28
CA ASN A 457 16.11 -25.86 -12.49
C ASN A 457 15.66 -25.96 -11.02
N SER A 458 14.89 -25.00 -10.51
CA SER A 458 14.46 -24.96 -9.11
C SER A 458 12.94 -25.01 -9.05
N ARG A 459 12.40 -25.98 -8.31
CA ARG A 459 11.00 -25.97 -7.89
C ARG A 459 10.73 -24.61 -7.22
N LEU A 460 9.80 -23.83 -7.75
CA LEU A 460 9.47 -22.52 -7.21
C LEU A 460 8.98 -22.70 -5.77
N GLU A 461 9.78 -22.25 -4.82
CA GLU A 461 9.50 -22.29 -3.39
C GLU A 461 9.58 -20.87 -2.83
N GLY A 462 8.78 -20.59 -1.80
CA GLY A 462 8.88 -19.32 -1.10
C GLY A 462 10.25 -19.18 -0.43
N LYS A 463 10.93 -18.05 -0.64
CA LYS A 463 12.28 -17.81 -0.10
C LYS A 463 12.26 -16.70 0.97
N ARG A 464 13.10 -16.85 1.98
CA ARG A 464 13.24 -15.86 3.06
C ARG A 464 14.33 -14.85 2.71
N VAL A 465 13.99 -13.58 2.81
CA VAL A 465 14.90 -12.45 2.62
C VAL A 465 15.04 -11.71 3.95
N LEU A 466 16.27 -11.58 4.42
CA LEU A 466 16.61 -10.87 5.65
C LEU A 466 17.09 -9.47 5.30
N ILE A 467 16.49 -8.44 5.89
CA ILE A 467 16.86 -7.04 5.68
C ILE A 467 17.24 -6.42 7.03
N TYR A 468 18.51 -6.08 7.20
CA TYR A 468 19.02 -5.35 8.36
C TYR A 468 18.95 -3.85 8.08
N VAL A 469 18.04 -3.16 8.76
CA VAL A 469 17.77 -1.73 8.58
C VAL A 469 18.58 -0.93 9.60
N LEU A 470 19.54 -0.12 9.12
CA LEU A 470 20.39 0.72 9.97
C LEU A 470 19.94 2.19 9.91
N PRO A 471 19.60 2.83 11.05
CA PRO A 471 19.30 4.26 11.09
C PRO A 471 20.58 5.10 11.05
N ALA A 472 20.47 6.35 10.61
CA ALA A 472 21.59 7.30 10.60
C ALA A 472 21.99 7.78 12.01
N GLY A 473 21.05 7.78 12.95
CA GLY A 473 21.24 8.23 14.33
C GLY A 473 21.94 7.20 15.23
N ALA A 474 22.52 7.69 16.33
CA ALA A 474 23.05 6.84 17.39
C ALA A 474 21.97 6.51 18.45
N PRO A 475 22.00 5.33 19.08
CA PRO A 475 22.93 4.23 18.83
C PRO A 475 22.61 3.50 17.51
N ARG A 476 23.67 3.08 16.80
CA ARG A 476 23.58 2.39 15.51
C ARG A 476 23.19 0.93 15.72
N VAL A 477 21.91 0.69 15.94
CA VAL A 477 21.34 -0.65 16.07
C VAL A 477 20.57 -0.99 14.80
N ALA A 478 20.93 -2.10 14.16
CA ALA A 478 20.22 -2.60 13.00
C ALA A 478 18.95 -3.34 13.44
N ARG A 479 17.80 -3.01 12.84
CA ARG A 479 16.57 -3.78 12.99
C ARG A 479 16.50 -4.84 11.90
N LEU A 480 16.40 -6.11 12.28
CA LEU A 480 16.18 -7.20 11.33
C LEU A 480 14.71 -7.28 10.93
N LEU A 481 14.43 -7.20 9.64
CA LEU A 481 13.16 -7.53 9.01
C LEU A 481 13.31 -8.86 8.27
N SER A 482 12.39 -9.80 8.50
CA SER A 482 12.35 -11.08 7.80
C SER A 482 11.15 -11.09 6.86
N LEU A 483 11.40 -10.97 5.57
CA LEU A 483 10.39 -11.03 4.53
C LEU A 483 10.37 -12.42 3.90
N LYS A 484 9.18 -12.83 3.47
CA LYS A 484 8.99 -14.07 2.74
C LYS A 484 8.51 -13.76 1.34
N LEU A 485 9.34 -14.04 0.35
CA LEU A 485 8.96 -13.92 -1.05
C LEU A 485 8.08 -15.13 -1.40
N PRO A 486 6.86 -14.91 -1.92
CA PRO A 486 5.98 -15.99 -2.35
C PRO A 486 6.56 -16.75 -3.55
N ALA A 487 6.18 -18.02 -3.69
CA ALA A 487 6.53 -18.83 -4.85
C ALA A 487 5.81 -18.37 -6.15
N LEU A 488 4.60 -17.82 -6.02
CA LEU A 488 3.76 -17.36 -7.13
C LEU A 488 3.53 -15.85 -7.03
N PRO A 489 4.56 -15.01 -7.28
CA PRO A 489 4.51 -13.58 -6.99
C PRO A 489 3.55 -12.80 -7.88
N TYR A 490 3.20 -13.30 -9.06
CA TYR A 490 2.38 -12.61 -10.05
C TYR A 490 0.88 -12.61 -9.74
N TYR A 491 0.40 -13.37 -8.76
CA TYR A 491 -1.02 -13.36 -8.43
C TYR A 491 -1.40 -12.07 -7.70
N SER A 492 -2.56 -11.51 -8.06
CA SER A 492 -3.11 -10.31 -7.43
C SER A 492 -3.49 -10.54 -5.97
N LYS A 493 -3.89 -9.49 -5.25
CA LYS A 493 -4.25 -9.57 -3.82
C LYS A 493 -5.62 -10.17 -3.53
N HIS A 494 -6.67 -9.94 -4.32
CA HIS A 494 -7.99 -10.58 -4.21
C HIS A 494 -8.86 -10.05 -5.35
N GLU A 495 -9.63 -10.91 -6.00
CA GLU A 495 -10.58 -10.53 -7.04
C GLU A 495 -11.96 -11.11 -6.76
N SER A 496 -13.00 -10.43 -7.24
CA SER A 496 -14.39 -10.90 -7.10
C SER A 496 -14.71 -11.91 -8.19
N GLU A 497 -15.52 -12.92 -7.86
CA GLU A 497 -16.00 -13.91 -8.84
C GLU A 497 -16.72 -13.27 -10.04
N LYS A 498 -17.32 -12.09 -9.86
CA LYS A 498 -17.98 -11.34 -10.94
C LYS A 498 -17.02 -10.78 -11.99
N ASP A 499 -15.73 -10.67 -11.67
CA ASP A 499 -14.69 -10.21 -12.60
C ASP A 499 -14.18 -11.35 -13.50
N LEU A 500 -14.57 -12.60 -13.22
CA LEU A 500 -14.36 -13.74 -14.10
C LEU A 500 -15.37 -13.64 -15.23
N GLY A 501 -14.97 -13.02 -16.34
CA GLY A 501 -15.78 -12.97 -17.56
C GLY A 501 -16.30 -14.36 -17.97
N SER A 502 -17.40 -14.39 -18.73
CA SER A 502 -18.15 -15.56 -19.17
C SER A 502 -17.42 -16.45 -20.20
N TYR A 503 -16.13 -16.68 -20.03
CA TYR A 503 -15.34 -17.56 -20.89
C TYR A 503 -15.31 -18.96 -20.26
N GLU A 504 -15.72 -19.97 -21.01
CA GLU A 504 -15.47 -21.37 -20.66
C GLU A 504 -13.95 -21.60 -20.68
N ARG A 505 -13.33 -21.59 -19.50
CA ARG A 505 -11.90 -21.85 -19.32
C ARG A 505 -11.69 -23.32 -19.01
N THR A 506 -10.68 -23.93 -19.62
CA THR A 506 -10.21 -25.27 -19.27
C THR A 506 -9.41 -25.20 -17.98
N LEU A 507 -9.98 -25.67 -16.87
CA LEU A 507 -9.35 -25.59 -15.54
C LEU A 507 -8.68 -26.91 -15.19
N SER A 508 -7.40 -26.84 -14.83
CA SER A 508 -6.71 -27.90 -14.11
C SER A 508 -7.08 -27.83 -12.64
N GLN A 509 -7.37 -28.98 -12.03
CA GLN A 509 -7.82 -29.08 -10.65
C GLN A 509 -6.86 -29.92 -9.81
N LEU A 510 -6.59 -29.43 -8.60
CA LEU A 510 -5.83 -30.09 -7.54
C LEU A 510 -6.75 -30.29 -6.35
N GLN A 511 -6.97 -31.54 -5.94
CA GLN A 511 -7.69 -31.86 -4.72
C GLN A 511 -6.71 -32.39 -3.68
N VAL A 512 -6.84 -31.87 -2.47
CA VAL A 512 -6.02 -32.26 -1.32
C VAL A 512 -6.97 -32.66 -0.20
N SER A 513 -6.91 -33.92 0.22
CA SER A 513 -7.66 -34.40 1.38
C SER A 513 -6.72 -34.86 2.48
N GLY A 514 -7.09 -34.71 3.74
CA GLY A 514 -6.24 -35.11 4.86
C GLY A 514 -6.66 -34.55 6.21
N ASN A 515 -5.84 -34.79 7.23
CA ASN A 515 -6.12 -34.36 8.61
C ASN A 515 -5.52 -33.00 8.94
N TYR A 516 -5.84 -31.97 8.17
CA TYR A 516 -5.42 -30.59 8.42
C TYR A 516 -6.59 -29.67 8.76
N SER A 517 -6.30 -28.64 9.53
CA SER A 517 -7.20 -27.54 9.84
C SER A 517 -7.19 -26.47 8.74
N VAL A 518 -8.22 -25.63 8.71
CA VAL A 518 -8.28 -24.47 7.79
C VAL A 518 -7.09 -23.54 8.02
N ALA A 519 -6.70 -23.31 9.28
CA ALA A 519 -5.57 -22.46 9.61
C ALA A 519 -4.22 -22.99 9.09
N GLU A 520 -4.01 -24.31 9.11
CA GLU A 520 -2.81 -24.94 8.54
C GLU A 520 -2.78 -24.76 7.02
N MET A 521 -3.89 -25.02 6.32
CA MET A 521 -3.98 -24.81 4.88
C MET A 521 -3.75 -23.34 4.51
N THR A 522 -4.37 -22.38 5.21
CA THR A 522 -4.11 -20.95 5.03
C THR A 522 -2.62 -20.62 5.27
N SER A 523 -1.99 -21.23 6.28
CA SER A 523 -0.55 -21.04 6.53
C SER A 523 0.30 -21.57 5.38
N TRP A 524 -0.02 -22.73 4.80
CA TRP A 524 0.70 -23.29 3.65
C TRP A 524 0.54 -22.41 2.41
N LEU A 525 -0.66 -21.86 2.17
CA LEU A 525 -0.90 -20.95 1.05
C LEU A 525 -0.16 -19.61 1.18
N THR A 526 0.17 -19.19 2.40
CA THR A 526 0.97 -17.96 2.63
C THR A 526 2.40 -18.11 2.09
N GLU A 527 2.88 -19.34 1.89
CA GLU A 527 4.14 -19.64 1.21
C GLU A 527 4.06 -19.40 -0.31
N ALA A 528 2.88 -19.63 -0.87
CA ALA A 528 2.65 -19.65 -2.30
C ALA A 528 2.24 -18.27 -2.83
N LEU A 529 1.35 -17.58 -2.14
CA LEU A 529 0.63 -16.42 -2.67
C LEU A 529 1.04 -15.11 -1.97
N PRO A 530 1.09 -13.98 -2.70
CA PRO A 530 1.31 -12.67 -2.11
C PRO A 530 0.07 -12.13 -1.38
N GLY A 531 0.34 -11.26 -0.39
CA GLY A 531 -0.69 -10.50 0.33
C GLY A 531 -1.33 -11.25 1.49
N GLU A 532 -2.22 -10.55 2.20
CA GLU A 532 -2.98 -11.13 3.31
C GLU A 532 -4.03 -12.11 2.75
N LEU A 533 -4.00 -13.36 3.21
CA LEU A 533 -5.02 -14.37 2.90
C LEU A 533 -6.25 -14.21 3.80
N PRO A 534 -7.43 -14.74 3.41
CA PRO A 534 -8.62 -14.66 4.24
C PRO A 534 -8.37 -15.34 5.58
N ARG A 535 -8.86 -14.74 6.67
CA ARG A 535 -8.72 -15.34 8.00
C ARG A 535 -9.43 -16.71 8.04
N PRO A 536 -8.88 -17.70 8.78
CA PRO A 536 -9.49 -19.02 8.91
C PRO A 536 -10.97 -18.96 9.31
N ALA A 537 -11.84 -19.50 8.46
CA ALA A 537 -13.28 -19.66 8.68
C ALA A 537 -13.67 -21.15 8.55
N SER A 538 -14.96 -21.50 8.59
CA SER A 538 -15.40 -22.88 8.35
C SER A 538 -15.10 -23.34 6.91
N GLU A 539 -15.30 -22.42 5.96
CA GLU A 539 -15.10 -22.60 4.53
C GLU A 539 -14.52 -21.28 3.97
N ILE A 540 -13.53 -21.39 3.09
CA ILE A 540 -12.88 -20.25 2.47
C ILE A 540 -12.87 -20.46 0.96
N THR A 541 -13.40 -19.46 0.25
CA THR A 541 -13.34 -19.38 -1.20
C THR A 541 -12.79 -18.01 -1.61
N PHE A 542 -11.77 -17.98 -2.47
CA PHE A 542 -11.29 -16.74 -3.06
C PHE A 542 -10.67 -16.97 -4.44
N VAL A 543 -10.62 -15.91 -5.24
CA VAL A 543 -10.05 -15.93 -6.59
C VAL A 543 -8.90 -14.93 -6.71
N ARG A 544 -7.83 -15.32 -7.39
CA ARG A 544 -6.69 -14.47 -7.75
C ARG A 544 -6.47 -14.48 -9.26
N ILE A 545 -5.99 -13.36 -9.80
CA ILE A 545 -5.64 -13.23 -11.23
C ILE A 545 -4.14 -13.02 -11.36
N HIS A 546 -3.51 -13.68 -12.33
CA HIS A 546 -2.10 -13.53 -12.65
C HIS A 546 -1.85 -12.23 -13.43
N SER A 547 -1.11 -11.28 -12.87
CA SER A 547 -0.87 -9.94 -13.43
C SER A 547 -0.27 -9.94 -14.84
N LEU A 548 0.49 -10.97 -15.20
CA LEU A 548 1.08 -11.09 -16.54
C LEU A 548 0.25 -11.94 -17.52
N LEU A 549 -0.30 -13.09 -17.10
CA LEU A 549 -0.90 -14.06 -18.01
C LEU A 549 -2.43 -13.95 -18.05
N GLU A 550 -3.02 -13.23 -17.10
CA GLU A 550 -4.48 -13.10 -16.91
C GLU A 550 -5.18 -14.45 -16.63
N THR A 551 -4.38 -15.46 -16.24
CA THR A 551 -4.84 -16.76 -15.73
C THR A 551 -5.42 -16.60 -14.33
N ILE A 552 -6.38 -17.44 -13.99
CA ILE A 552 -7.10 -17.43 -12.73
C ILE A 552 -6.64 -18.56 -11.81
N LEU A 553 -6.71 -18.31 -10.51
CA LEU A 553 -6.57 -19.32 -9.46
C LEU A 553 -7.76 -19.19 -8.52
N ILE A 554 -8.56 -20.24 -8.44
CA ILE A 554 -9.69 -20.38 -7.53
C ILE A 554 -9.23 -21.32 -6.40
N CYS A 555 -9.33 -20.84 -5.17
CA CYS A 555 -8.99 -21.60 -3.97
C CYS A 555 -10.25 -21.82 -3.15
N GLU A 556 -10.68 -23.08 -2.98
CA GLU A 556 -11.82 -23.49 -2.16
C GLU A 556 -11.31 -24.48 -1.11
N TYR A 557 -11.42 -24.17 0.18
CA TYR A 557 -10.97 -25.11 1.21
C TYR A 557 -11.75 -24.99 2.51
N GLN A 558 -11.88 -26.15 3.15
CA GLN A 558 -12.49 -26.35 4.46
C GLN A 558 -11.63 -27.32 5.27
N ARG A 559 -12.07 -27.67 6.48
CA ARG A 559 -11.34 -28.62 7.31
C ARG A 559 -11.18 -29.96 6.58
N GLY A 560 -9.93 -30.35 6.33
CA GLY A 560 -9.55 -31.63 5.74
C GLY A 560 -9.83 -31.83 4.25
N ASN A 561 -10.35 -30.81 3.54
CA ASN A 561 -10.53 -30.86 2.09
C ASN A 561 -10.25 -29.49 1.44
N ALA A 562 -9.47 -29.49 0.37
CA ALA A 562 -9.11 -28.31 -0.39
C ALA A 562 -9.11 -28.63 -1.88
N THR A 563 -9.68 -27.73 -2.67
CA THR A 563 -9.73 -27.79 -4.12
C THR A 563 -9.14 -26.49 -4.68
N PHE A 564 -8.12 -26.63 -5.53
CA PHE A 564 -7.52 -25.52 -6.26
C PHE A 564 -7.77 -25.70 -7.75
N LYS A 565 -8.32 -24.69 -8.42
CA LYS A 565 -8.62 -24.73 -9.86
C LYS A 565 -7.88 -23.60 -10.55
N SER A 566 -7.17 -23.88 -11.64
CA SER A 566 -6.45 -22.88 -12.42
C SER A 566 -6.35 -23.26 -13.89
N ASP A 567 -6.40 -22.27 -14.77
CA ASP A 567 -6.05 -22.39 -16.19
C ASP A 567 -4.52 -22.30 -16.45
N ASN A 568 -3.70 -22.32 -15.38
CA ASN A 568 -2.25 -22.41 -15.45
C ASN A 568 -1.78 -23.69 -14.72
N VAL A 569 -1.34 -24.69 -15.50
CA VAL A 569 -0.86 -25.98 -14.99
C VAL A 569 0.35 -25.85 -14.05
N SER A 570 1.26 -24.91 -14.31
CA SER A 570 2.42 -24.67 -13.43
C SER A 570 2.01 -24.12 -12.07
N THR A 571 0.91 -23.38 -11.99
CA THR A 571 0.37 -22.93 -10.70
C THR A 571 -0.05 -24.12 -9.84
N ILE A 572 -0.72 -25.10 -10.46
CA ILE A 572 -1.11 -26.34 -9.79
C ILE A 572 0.11 -27.16 -9.37
N ALA A 573 1.12 -27.27 -10.24
CA ALA A 573 2.37 -27.97 -9.93
C ALA A 573 3.11 -27.35 -8.72
N VAL A 574 3.17 -26.02 -8.65
CA VAL A 574 3.78 -25.30 -7.53
C VAL A 574 2.98 -25.50 -6.25
N LEU A 575 1.65 -25.35 -6.29
CA LEU A 575 0.80 -25.56 -5.12
C LEU A 575 0.92 -26.98 -4.57
N ARG A 576 0.95 -28.00 -5.44
CA ARG A 576 1.23 -29.38 -5.03
C ARG A 576 2.52 -29.48 -4.24
N ASN A 577 3.62 -28.97 -4.78
CA ASN A 577 4.94 -29.10 -4.18
C ASN A 577 4.98 -28.42 -2.80
N ILE A 578 4.38 -27.24 -2.68
CA ILE A 578 4.29 -26.50 -1.42
C ILE A 578 3.47 -27.29 -0.39
N VAL A 579 2.25 -27.72 -0.76
CA VAL A 579 1.39 -28.51 0.14
C VAL A 579 2.09 -29.80 0.57
N SER A 580 2.73 -30.51 -0.37
CA SER A 580 3.49 -31.72 -0.08
C SER A 580 4.64 -31.45 0.90
N ASN A 581 5.48 -30.43 0.63
CA ASN A 581 6.61 -30.10 1.50
C ASN A 581 6.14 -29.67 2.89
N CYS A 582 5.15 -28.79 2.98
CA CYS A 582 4.60 -28.33 4.26
C CYS A 582 3.92 -29.46 5.05
N SER A 583 3.25 -30.40 4.36
CA SER A 583 2.65 -31.56 5.00
C SER A 583 3.72 -32.47 5.63
N VAL A 584 4.84 -32.69 4.94
CA VAL A 584 5.99 -33.46 5.45
C VAL A 584 6.65 -32.75 6.63
N GLU A 585 6.91 -31.44 6.51
CA GLU A 585 7.50 -30.65 7.61
C GLU A 585 6.66 -30.68 8.89
N LYS A 586 5.33 -30.76 8.76
CA LYS A 586 4.38 -30.81 9.88
C LYS A 586 3.96 -32.23 10.28
N ASN A 587 4.47 -33.26 9.60
CA ASN A 587 4.06 -34.66 9.77
C ASN A 587 2.54 -34.88 9.62
N ILE A 588 1.89 -34.18 8.68
CA ILE A 588 0.47 -34.32 8.36
C ILE A 588 0.35 -35.18 7.11
N SER A 589 -0.41 -36.27 7.19
CA SER A 589 -0.71 -37.10 6.02
C SER A 589 -1.77 -36.43 5.15
N VAL A 590 -1.44 -36.24 3.87
CA VAL A 590 -2.33 -35.69 2.84
C VAL A 590 -2.36 -36.61 1.63
N GLU A 591 -3.54 -36.78 1.06
CA GLU A 591 -3.77 -37.42 -0.23
C GLU A 591 -3.99 -36.32 -1.28
N ILE A 592 -3.23 -36.37 -2.36
CA ILE A 592 -3.23 -35.35 -3.42
C ILE A 592 -3.65 -36.01 -4.74
N THR A 593 -4.73 -35.53 -5.33
CA THR A 593 -5.24 -35.99 -6.63
C THR A 593 -5.30 -34.83 -7.63
N PHE A 594 -5.16 -35.14 -8.92
CA PHE A 594 -5.14 -34.18 -10.01
C PHE A 594 -6.19 -34.53 -11.05
N ASP A 595 -6.79 -33.49 -11.63
CA ASP A 595 -7.56 -33.57 -12.86
C ASP A 595 -7.00 -32.51 -13.82
N ILE A 596 -6.25 -32.96 -14.83
CA ILE A 596 -5.51 -32.09 -15.76
C ILE A 596 -6.03 -32.38 -17.17
N PRO A 597 -6.77 -31.44 -17.77
CA PRO A 597 -7.23 -31.58 -19.14
C PRO A 597 -6.05 -31.65 -20.13
N GLU A 598 -6.14 -32.53 -21.14
CA GLU A 598 -5.06 -32.72 -22.12
C GLU A 598 -4.72 -31.44 -22.90
N ASP A 599 -5.72 -30.62 -23.20
CA ASP A 599 -5.57 -29.39 -24.01
C ASP A 599 -5.20 -28.15 -23.20
N CYS A 600 -4.88 -28.27 -21.90
CA CYS A 600 -4.68 -27.13 -21.02
C CYS A 600 -3.57 -26.19 -21.54
N CYS A 601 -2.38 -26.73 -21.88
CA CYS A 601 -1.26 -25.93 -22.36
C CYS A 601 -1.56 -25.23 -23.69
N VAL A 602 -2.26 -25.90 -24.59
CA VAL A 602 -2.66 -25.35 -25.89
C VAL A 602 -3.63 -24.18 -25.71
N GLN A 603 -4.64 -24.36 -24.84
CA GLN A 603 -5.63 -23.32 -24.58
C GLN A 603 -5.02 -22.11 -23.86
N SER A 604 -4.15 -22.34 -22.86
CA SER A 604 -3.44 -21.26 -22.18
C SER A 604 -2.51 -20.49 -23.11
N PHE A 605 -1.84 -21.18 -24.05
CA PHE A 605 -1.01 -20.51 -25.06
C PHE A 605 -1.84 -19.68 -26.05
N LYS A 606 -2.98 -20.20 -26.53
CA LYS A 606 -3.91 -19.45 -27.40
C LYS A 606 -4.39 -18.15 -26.74
N ASN A 607 -4.66 -18.18 -25.43
CA ASN A 607 -5.09 -16.99 -24.68
C ASN A 607 -4.01 -15.90 -24.66
N ILE A 608 -2.73 -16.27 -24.63
CA ILE A 608 -1.60 -15.32 -24.61
C ILE A 608 -0.99 -15.07 -25.99
N GLU A 609 -1.47 -15.72 -27.06
CA GLU A 609 -0.83 -15.70 -28.39
C GLU A 609 -0.64 -14.27 -28.93
N ASN A 610 -1.68 -13.44 -28.84
CA ASN A 610 -1.61 -12.05 -29.27
C ASN A 610 -0.60 -11.25 -28.46
N LYS A 611 -0.57 -11.45 -27.13
CA LYS A 611 0.40 -10.80 -26.24
C LYS A 611 1.83 -11.25 -26.55
N PHE A 612 2.02 -12.55 -26.80
CA PHE A 612 3.30 -13.14 -27.16
C PHE A 612 3.85 -12.53 -28.48
N LYS A 613 3.01 -12.39 -29.51
CA LYS A 613 3.37 -11.71 -30.78
C LYS A 613 3.81 -10.27 -30.55
N VAL A 614 3.05 -9.52 -29.74
CA VAL A 614 3.35 -8.12 -29.42
C VAL A 614 4.69 -7.99 -28.67
N GLU A 615 4.93 -8.82 -27.65
CA GLU A 615 6.18 -8.81 -26.90
C GLU A 615 7.38 -9.27 -27.74
N TYR A 616 7.19 -10.22 -28.66
CA TYR A 616 8.22 -10.62 -29.62
C TYR A 616 8.63 -9.46 -30.53
N GLN A 617 7.67 -8.71 -31.06
CA GLN A 617 7.95 -7.54 -31.89
C GLN A 617 8.69 -6.47 -31.09
N LYS A 618 8.24 -6.17 -29.86
CA LYS A 618 8.95 -5.25 -28.96
C LYS A 618 10.39 -5.70 -28.68
N ASN A 619 10.62 -7.01 -28.53
CA ASN A 619 11.97 -7.53 -28.32
C ASN A 619 12.85 -7.33 -29.55
N LYS A 620 12.33 -7.55 -30.76
CA LYS A 620 13.05 -7.22 -32.00
C LYS A 620 13.37 -5.74 -32.11
N ASP A 621 12.39 -4.88 -31.84
CA ASP A 621 12.55 -3.43 -31.89
C ASP A 621 13.58 -2.96 -30.85
N LEU A 622 13.63 -3.58 -29.65
CA LEU A 622 14.63 -3.28 -28.62
C LEU A 622 16.04 -3.70 -29.04
N ILE A 623 16.21 -4.91 -29.59
CA ILE A 623 17.50 -5.39 -30.10
C ILE A 623 18.01 -4.45 -31.21
N LEU A 624 17.12 -4.07 -32.11
CA LEU A 624 17.41 -3.14 -33.19
C LEU A 624 17.76 -1.75 -32.65
N LYS A 625 17.02 -1.23 -31.67
CA LYS A 625 17.31 0.06 -31.03
C LYS A 625 18.70 0.06 -30.37
N ASN A 626 19.05 -1.01 -29.64
CA ASN A 626 20.38 -1.16 -29.06
C ASN A 626 21.46 -1.17 -30.15
N ALA A 627 21.25 -1.90 -31.25
CA ALA A 627 22.18 -1.92 -32.38
C ALA A 627 22.33 -0.54 -33.04
N ILE A 628 21.23 0.19 -33.24
CA ILE A 628 21.24 1.55 -33.81
C ILE A 628 21.95 2.52 -32.84
N SER A 629 21.71 2.42 -31.53
CA SER A 629 22.37 3.28 -30.54
C SER A 629 23.89 3.06 -30.42
N MET A 630 24.37 1.90 -30.86
CA MET A 630 25.81 1.61 -30.96
C MET A 630 26.43 2.17 -32.25
N LEU A 631 25.61 2.54 -33.25
CA LEU A 631 26.09 3.30 -34.39
C LEU A 631 26.32 4.73 -33.90
N ASP A 632 27.54 5.22 -34.03
CA ASP A 632 27.96 6.56 -33.61
C ASP A 632 27.38 7.64 -34.56
N LEU A 633 26.04 7.75 -34.55
CA LEU A 633 25.23 8.61 -35.44
C LEU A 633 25.48 10.10 -35.18
N ASP A 634 26.14 10.46 -34.07
CA ASP A 634 26.51 11.83 -33.72
C ASP A 634 27.75 12.34 -34.51
N SER A 635 28.51 11.43 -35.14
CA SER A 635 29.74 11.78 -35.85
C SER A 635 29.56 12.17 -37.33
N SER A 636 28.35 12.00 -37.90
CA SER A 636 28.03 12.39 -39.28
C SER A 636 27.04 13.55 -39.32
N MET A 637 27.45 14.71 -38.80
CA MET A 637 26.67 15.95 -38.89
C MET A 637 26.73 16.54 -40.31
N ASN A 638 25.83 16.09 -41.18
CA ASN A 638 25.28 16.92 -42.25
C ASN A 638 23.86 17.35 -41.83
N GLU A 639 23.39 18.50 -42.32
CA GLU A 639 22.09 19.12 -41.96
C GLU A 639 20.84 18.26 -42.30
N GLU A 640 21.04 17.12 -42.97
CA GLU A 640 20.03 16.08 -43.19
C GLU A 640 20.31 14.97 -42.17
N GLY A 641 19.40 14.76 -41.22
CA GLY A 641 19.56 13.78 -40.14
C GLY A 641 19.94 12.35 -40.61
N PRO A 642 20.23 11.43 -39.68
CA PRO A 642 20.81 10.13 -40.02
C PRO A 642 19.97 9.42 -41.09
N LEU A 643 20.63 8.92 -42.14
CA LEU A 643 20.03 8.27 -43.32
C LEU A 643 19.51 6.87 -42.96
N LEU A 644 18.56 6.82 -42.04
CA LEU A 644 17.90 5.60 -41.59
C LEU A 644 16.76 5.28 -42.54
N CYS A 645 16.58 3.99 -42.86
CA CYS A 645 15.36 3.56 -43.53
C CYS A 645 14.14 3.85 -42.62
N GLN A 646 12.96 3.98 -43.23
CA GLN A 646 11.74 4.38 -42.52
C GLN A 646 11.39 3.47 -41.32
N GLU A 647 11.76 2.18 -41.39
CA GLU A 647 11.59 1.23 -40.29
C GLU A 647 12.54 1.52 -39.12
N TYR A 648 13.81 1.85 -39.40
CA TYR A 648 14.81 2.14 -38.37
C TYR A 648 14.59 3.54 -37.77
N ALA A 649 14.20 4.51 -38.59
CA ALA A 649 13.78 5.83 -38.14
C ALA A 649 12.58 5.73 -37.18
N ARG A 650 11.58 4.89 -37.50
CA ARG A 650 10.43 4.64 -36.61
C ARG A 650 10.86 4.08 -35.24
N VAL A 651 11.80 3.15 -35.21
CA VAL A 651 12.31 2.56 -33.95
C VAL A 651 13.18 3.56 -33.18
N TRP A 652 13.96 4.39 -33.87
CA TRP A 652 14.76 5.45 -33.28
C TRP A 652 13.89 6.57 -32.66
N ASP A 653 12.89 7.05 -33.39
CA ASP A 653 11.97 8.12 -32.98
C ASP A 653 10.95 7.67 -31.92
N SER A 654 10.84 6.36 -31.67
CA SER A 654 9.99 5.84 -30.62
C SER A 654 10.54 6.25 -29.24
N LYS A 655 10.04 7.39 -28.74
CA LYS A 655 10.24 7.91 -27.37
C LYS A 655 10.18 6.77 -26.39
N ASP A 656 11.21 6.60 -25.54
CA ASP A 656 11.38 5.90 -24.23
C ASP A 656 10.42 4.76 -23.78
N ASN A 657 9.47 4.30 -24.59
CA ASN A 657 8.47 3.29 -24.28
C ASN A 657 8.98 1.88 -24.61
N ILE A 658 10.06 1.76 -25.39
CA ILE A 658 10.75 0.51 -25.69
C ILE A 658 12.03 0.44 -24.84
N ILE A 659 11.90 0.42 -23.51
CA ILE A 659 13.05 0.20 -22.60
C ILE A 659 13.01 -1.21 -22.01
N LYS A 660 11.83 -1.85 -21.94
CA LYS A 660 11.65 -3.17 -21.33
C LYS A 660 10.65 -4.00 -22.13
N ASN A 661 10.93 -5.29 -22.29
CA ASN A 661 10.00 -6.29 -22.80
C ASN A 661 9.92 -7.47 -21.82
N GLN A 662 8.88 -8.30 -21.99
CA GLN A 662 8.64 -9.49 -21.17
C GLN A 662 8.79 -10.78 -21.98
N PHE A 663 9.43 -10.71 -23.15
CA PHE A 663 9.46 -11.82 -24.10
C PHE A 663 10.17 -13.05 -23.54
N ASN A 664 11.35 -12.87 -22.94
CA ASN A 664 12.09 -13.98 -22.33
C ASN A 664 11.32 -14.61 -21.17
N ASP A 665 10.68 -13.79 -20.33
CA ASP A 665 9.85 -14.26 -19.21
C ASP A 665 8.69 -15.12 -19.73
N LEU A 666 8.02 -14.70 -20.82
CA LEU A 666 6.95 -15.48 -21.45
C LEU A 666 7.45 -16.80 -22.06
N VAL A 667 8.62 -16.79 -22.71
CA VAL A 667 9.25 -18.01 -23.26
C VAL A 667 9.52 -19.01 -22.13
N GLU A 668 10.07 -18.55 -21.01
CA GLU A 668 10.34 -19.38 -19.84
C GLU A 668 9.06 -19.93 -19.20
N MET A 669 8.02 -19.10 -19.07
CA MET A 669 6.72 -19.55 -18.53
C MET A 669 6.07 -20.63 -19.39
N VAL A 670 6.05 -20.47 -20.73
CA VAL A 670 5.47 -21.47 -21.63
C VAL A 670 6.29 -22.76 -21.63
N LEU A 671 7.62 -22.66 -21.54
CA LEU A 671 8.48 -23.83 -21.39
C LEU A 671 8.16 -24.57 -20.08
N GLN A 672 7.99 -23.82 -18.98
CA GLN A 672 7.66 -24.39 -17.68
C GLN A 672 6.27 -25.04 -17.66
N TRP A 673 5.27 -24.45 -18.33
CA TRP A 673 3.95 -25.06 -18.50
C TRP A 673 4.05 -26.45 -19.13
N TYR A 674 4.84 -26.58 -20.20
CA TYR A 674 5.04 -27.85 -20.89
C TYR A 674 5.72 -28.90 -19.99
N LEU A 675 6.76 -28.51 -19.26
CA LEU A 675 7.49 -29.41 -18.35
C LEU A 675 6.60 -29.88 -17.18
N ASP A 676 5.84 -28.98 -16.57
CA ASP A 676 4.94 -29.30 -15.46
C ASP A 676 3.77 -30.17 -15.92
N TRP A 677 3.19 -29.86 -17.09
CA TRP A 677 2.13 -30.68 -17.69
C TRP A 677 2.60 -32.12 -17.95
N ARG A 678 3.80 -32.30 -18.53
CA ARG A 678 4.39 -33.63 -18.74
C ARG A 678 4.61 -34.37 -17.41
N THR A 679 5.16 -33.67 -16.42
CA THR A 679 5.47 -34.24 -15.09
C THR A 679 4.19 -34.69 -14.37
N LEU A 680 3.11 -33.91 -14.43
CA LEU A 680 1.86 -34.23 -13.76
C LEU A 680 1.00 -35.25 -14.53
N SER A 681 1.11 -35.30 -15.86
CA SER A 681 0.36 -36.24 -16.71
C SER A 681 0.99 -37.65 -16.78
N LEU A 682 1.94 -37.97 -15.89
CA LEU A 682 2.59 -39.28 -15.75
C LEU A 682 3.32 -39.82 -16.99
N HIS A 683 3.62 -38.97 -17.97
CA HIS A 683 4.57 -39.29 -19.02
C HIS A 683 5.96 -38.99 -18.45
N ASN A 684 6.76 -40.03 -18.16
CA ASN A 684 8.03 -39.94 -17.42
C ASN A 684 9.25 -40.26 -18.30
N ASP A 685 9.20 -39.89 -19.58
CA ASP A 685 10.27 -40.08 -20.56
C ASP A 685 11.28 -38.92 -20.55
N ASN A 686 12.43 -39.12 -21.17
CA ASN A 686 13.54 -38.16 -21.18
C ASN A 686 13.25 -36.99 -22.16
N TYR A 687 12.59 -35.92 -21.70
CA TYR A 687 12.04 -34.83 -22.54
C TYR A 687 13.02 -33.73 -23.00
N GLY A 688 14.32 -33.85 -22.70
CA GLY A 688 15.31 -32.80 -23.00
C GLY A 688 15.37 -32.38 -24.48
N ASN A 689 15.08 -33.30 -25.40
CA ASN A 689 15.08 -33.01 -26.85
C ASN A 689 13.83 -32.26 -27.33
N GLU A 690 12.69 -32.38 -26.66
CA GLU A 690 11.47 -31.66 -27.03
C GLU A 690 11.40 -30.29 -26.39
N SER A 691 11.86 -30.16 -25.14
CA SER A 691 11.94 -28.88 -24.46
C SER A 691 12.89 -27.91 -25.18
N THR A 692 14.00 -28.42 -25.72
CA THR A 692 14.93 -27.63 -26.55
C THR A 692 14.31 -27.23 -27.90
N LYS A 693 13.57 -28.13 -28.57
CA LYS A 693 12.81 -27.80 -29.78
C LYS A 693 11.72 -26.75 -29.52
N LEU A 694 11.00 -26.88 -28.41
CA LEU A 694 9.99 -25.91 -27.98
C LEU A 694 10.63 -24.56 -27.69
N GLN A 695 11.74 -24.53 -26.95
CA GLN A 695 12.48 -23.31 -26.65
C GLN A 695 12.95 -22.60 -27.94
N ALA A 696 13.45 -23.35 -28.91
CA ALA A 696 13.84 -22.79 -30.22
C ALA A 696 12.62 -22.23 -30.98
N ALA A 697 11.50 -22.98 -31.02
CA ALA A 697 10.28 -22.54 -31.68
C ALA A 697 9.68 -21.28 -31.03
N LEU A 698 9.73 -21.17 -29.70
CA LEU A 698 9.29 -20.01 -28.93
C LEU A 698 10.18 -18.79 -29.20
N LYS A 699 11.50 -18.95 -29.16
CA LYS A 699 12.46 -17.85 -29.45
C LYS A 699 12.30 -17.28 -30.86
N ASP A 700 11.99 -18.13 -31.82
CA ASP A 700 11.75 -17.74 -33.22
C ASP A 700 10.29 -17.32 -33.50
N CYS A 701 9.40 -17.38 -32.50
CA CYS A 701 7.96 -17.10 -32.64
C CYS A 701 7.28 -17.93 -33.75
N ARG A 702 7.66 -19.21 -33.90
CA ARG A 702 7.06 -20.15 -34.87
C ARG A 702 5.82 -20.81 -34.26
N LEU A 703 4.71 -20.07 -34.24
CA LEU A 703 3.49 -20.44 -33.50
C LEU A 703 2.89 -21.79 -33.91
N ASP A 704 2.90 -22.12 -35.20
CA ASP A 704 2.41 -23.42 -35.68
C ASP A 704 3.23 -24.59 -35.11
N ASN A 705 4.55 -24.41 -34.98
CA ASN A 705 5.43 -25.43 -34.39
C ASN A 705 5.22 -25.51 -32.88
N VAL A 706 5.00 -24.37 -32.21
CA VAL A 706 4.68 -24.33 -30.78
C VAL A 706 3.38 -25.08 -30.51
N LEU A 707 2.31 -24.77 -31.24
CA LEU A 707 1.01 -25.45 -31.09
C LEU A 707 1.09 -26.94 -31.41
N LYS A 708 1.88 -27.34 -32.43
CA LYS A 708 2.13 -28.76 -32.73
C LYS A 708 2.85 -29.48 -31.60
N ILE A 709 3.87 -28.88 -31.00
CA ILE A 709 4.62 -29.49 -29.88
C ILE A 709 3.77 -29.55 -28.61
N LEU A 710 2.98 -28.51 -28.34
CA LEU A 710 2.07 -28.49 -27.18
C LEU A 710 0.90 -29.47 -27.32
N SER A 711 0.47 -29.79 -28.55
CA SER A 711 -0.57 -30.78 -28.83
C SER A 711 -0.05 -32.19 -29.11
N SER A 712 1.25 -32.36 -29.34
CA SER A 712 1.82 -33.67 -29.69
C SER A 712 1.82 -34.60 -28.50
N LYS A 713 0.94 -35.62 -28.56
CA LYS A 713 1.20 -36.92 -27.96
C LYS A 713 2.38 -37.50 -28.75
N ASN A 714 3.59 -37.49 -28.20
CA ASN A 714 4.55 -38.47 -28.70
C ASN A 714 3.98 -39.82 -28.29
N SER A 715 3.53 -40.52 -29.33
CA SER A 715 3.14 -41.92 -29.40
C SER A 715 4.03 -42.84 -28.58
#